data_AF-A0A4Y9YD87-F1
#
_entry.id   AF-A0A4Y9YD87-F1
#
_cell.length_a   1.000
_cell.length_b   1.000
_cell.length_c   1.000
_cell.angle_alpha   90.00
_cell.angle_beta   90.00
_cell.angle_gamma   90.00
#
_symmetry.space_group_name_H-M   'P 1'
#
loop_
_entity.id
_entity.type
_entity.pdbx_description
1 polymer ?
#
loop_
_entity_poly.entity_id
_entity_poly.type
_entity_poly.pdbx_seq_one_letter_code
_entity_poly.pdbx_strand_id
1 'polypeptide(L)'
;MPRFIPDEIIQIILNCLDDPTHFSLVSRRFYAITKDPYVRSSYFLARHGRTYALYYALARGKLLTEKVVDIMISSGAHLSRYLAQCAIHHYFRAQVHFIKTRWVRSVPLPVFTHFMMVAAKMYGDIPTGKGEDDGTIFGALLKTSRLPTESRGKWETIKEVVEKYKFIPFCAKDPMMAQFPLVLAVEPRLLPYARANGFIMDHKFRNFMFRKMFEKPAVQFDGRVGEVVNNVHKLTSLDPNMFVTRTVAAEVCMEAHLNDPGYTALKILDKEGALKFSLAAVVEELLKTFINTRSIAMSNMQPVLRKLHSDFPSEDPTVRVVMLSSVFFIDTSPLPAGLTARSTFSASLDEYVQNCKEKVQDLGLAPVTRKDLFDMLVNKFTPDKFVGIIEYGHDVLRMSASEIKELKQDVALACLEVGCKGKMLKKLVEADPPMRDVIATHVVQNLRLNLDDLPWSDDEEACQQFEAKLCRDFVICRRYRYPAATDDRRRAGAAEPDHPQQPGGNAPAPGHADQMDVDAANNAGPAPAVEDHALESDDDEIADDELDPEGGPEELVRGVYVHALARNQSLIPTAHIQGQIGQDTLTAMIRKDEISPVRRRRFYDMFATYADHMGKLTYPSDYLQVGRWIHNEFGPRHPVTAIFMLHAVVNENAHILQNSLYSDSNITSGRIPVTLKHFKMLARLGRPPNLALIDDIEAGIEFYFDEDDYLSVEDSNSAASSNNNSRARSRRVKVETDGTPRPPSSLPASPEASGSRGKGTRGRKRPRRTTTLVKSYAIPDSDDENIAGEERDVIENDFARKRRCETNLQQWIKHLSVLLKEEQRKYKEKRKREQAAAEPGAKLRVPKSEFFKSLATNLNRLRKADREKRQQLYGTDVPSEDYSEGEEDEYQYRTTRSKRYKVEHV
;
A
#
# COMPACT_ATOMS: atom_id res chain seq x y z
N MET A 1 -16.50 -37.68 28.23
CA MET A 1 -15.49 -37.44 27.16
C MET A 1 -15.50 -38.61 26.20
N PRO A 2 -15.29 -38.40 24.88
CA PRO A 2 -15.35 -39.48 23.88
C PRO A 2 -14.22 -40.49 24.12
N ARG A 3 -14.56 -41.79 24.23
CA ARG A 3 -13.58 -42.82 24.65
C ARG A 3 -12.63 -43.32 23.56
N PHE A 4 -12.96 -43.13 22.28
CA PHE A 4 -12.15 -43.62 21.16
C PHE A 4 -11.99 -42.56 20.06
N ILE A 5 -10.94 -41.76 20.17
CA ILE A 5 -10.28 -41.16 19.00
C ILE A 5 -9.39 -42.26 18.39
N PRO A 6 -9.41 -42.53 17.07
CA PRO A 6 -8.49 -43.47 16.41
C PRO A 6 -7.02 -43.00 16.44
N ASP A 7 -6.06 -43.92 16.34
CA ASP A 7 -4.63 -43.57 16.42
C ASP A 7 -4.16 -42.75 15.20
N GLU A 8 -4.81 -42.91 14.05
CA GLU A 8 -4.61 -42.13 12.83
C GLU A 8 -4.99 -40.66 13.04
N ILE A 9 -6.08 -40.40 13.76
CA ILE A 9 -6.51 -39.04 14.12
C ILE A 9 -5.55 -38.44 15.16
N ILE A 10 -5.04 -39.26 16.08
CA ILE A 10 -4.00 -38.82 17.04
C ILE A 10 -2.71 -38.46 16.29
N GLN A 11 -2.30 -39.22 15.28
CA GLN A 11 -1.16 -38.89 14.40
C GLN A 11 -1.39 -37.58 13.63
N ILE A 12 -2.58 -37.38 13.05
CA ILE A 12 -2.92 -36.15 12.33
C ILE A 12 -2.85 -34.94 13.26
N ILE A 13 -3.35 -35.06 14.50
CA ILE A 13 -3.21 -34.01 15.52
C ILE A 13 -1.72 -33.76 15.83
N LEU A 14 -0.93 -34.81 16.11
CA LEU A 14 0.51 -34.71 16.39
C LEU A 14 1.28 -34.00 15.27
N ASN A 15 1.01 -34.34 14.00
CA ASN A 15 1.64 -33.73 12.83
C ASN A 15 1.37 -32.21 12.69
N CYS A 16 0.29 -31.72 13.30
CA CYS A 16 -0.11 -30.31 13.29
C CYS A 16 0.38 -29.52 14.52
N LEU A 17 1.07 -30.14 15.48
CA LEU A 17 1.63 -29.46 16.66
C LEU A 17 3.08 -29.01 16.40
N ASP A 18 3.44 -27.84 16.93
CA ASP A 18 4.83 -27.33 16.90
C ASP A 18 5.69 -27.95 18.03
N ASP A 19 5.05 -28.24 19.16
CA ASP A 19 5.59 -29.07 20.23
C ASP A 19 4.53 -30.10 20.68
N PRO A 20 4.73 -31.41 20.39
CA PRO A 20 3.83 -32.45 20.85
C PRO A 20 4.05 -32.84 22.33
N THR A 21 5.04 -32.27 23.04
CA THR A 21 5.37 -32.66 24.42
C THR A 21 4.17 -32.55 25.35
N HIS A 22 3.54 -31.38 25.39
CA HIS A 22 2.34 -31.14 26.22
C HIS A 22 1.20 -32.11 25.90
N PHE A 23 0.91 -32.32 24.61
CA PHE A 23 -0.13 -33.25 24.17
C PHE A 23 0.18 -34.71 24.56
N SER A 24 1.45 -35.14 24.50
CA SER A 24 1.87 -36.48 24.92
C SER A 24 1.58 -36.75 26.41
N LEU A 25 1.63 -35.71 27.26
CA LEU A 25 1.41 -35.83 28.71
C LEU A 25 -0.07 -35.93 29.10
N VAL A 26 -1.00 -35.52 28.23
CA VAL A 26 -2.46 -35.54 28.50
C VAL A 26 -3.00 -36.96 28.71
N SER A 27 -2.37 -37.98 28.13
CA SER A 27 -2.85 -39.37 28.22
C SER A 27 -1.71 -40.37 28.07
N ARG A 28 -1.73 -41.44 28.88
CA ARG A 28 -0.79 -42.58 28.74
C ARG A 28 -0.82 -43.21 27.33
N ARG A 29 -1.98 -43.19 26.65
CA ARG A 29 -2.09 -43.65 25.24
C ARG A 29 -1.37 -42.69 24.29
N PHE A 30 -1.54 -41.37 24.44
CA PHE A 30 -0.84 -40.39 23.60
C PHE A 30 0.67 -40.46 23.84
N TYR A 31 1.10 -40.58 25.10
CA TYR A 31 2.50 -40.81 25.46
C TYR A 31 3.07 -42.05 24.75
N ALA A 32 2.40 -43.20 24.84
CA ALA A 32 2.82 -44.43 24.18
C ALA A 32 2.94 -44.27 22.66
N ILE A 33 1.95 -43.67 22.01
CA ILE A 33 1.97 -43.35 20.56
C ILE A 33 3.20 -42.50 20.22
N THR A 34 3.49 -41.43 20.97
CA THR A 34 4.70 -40.59 20.75
C THR A 34 6.05 -41.27 21.04
N LYS A 35 6.07 -42.51 21.53
CA LYS A 35 7.30 -43.33 21.61
C LYS A 35 7.54 -44.18 20.37
N ASP A 36 6.53 -44.43 19.55
CA ASP A 36 6.68 -45.28 18.37
C ASP A 36 7.61 -44.64 17.31
N PRO A 37 8.55 -45.41 16.73
CA PRO A 37 9.47 -44.89 15.71
C PRO A 37 8.80 -44.41 14.41
N TYR A 38 7.72 -45.06 13.97
CA TYR A 38 6.99 -44.66 12.75
C TYR A 38 6.17 -43.39 12.98
N VAL A 39 5.53 -43.26 14.14
CA VAL A 39 4.85 -42.03 14.60
C VAL A 39 5.79 -40.82 14.57
N ARG A 40 7.01 -40.99 15.13
CA ARG A 40 8.05 -39.94 15.17
C ARG A 40 8.58 -39.59 13.78
N SER A 41 8.84 -40.60 12.95
CA SER A 41 9.31 -40.40 11.58
C SER A 41 8.27 -39.64 10.75
N SER A 42 7.02 -40.04 10.87
CA SER A 42 5.85 -39.41 10.24
C SER A 42 5.65 -37.96 10.72
N TYR A 43 5.85 -37.69 12.01
CA TYR A 43 5.82 -36.32 12.56
C TYR A 43 6.85 -35.41 11.89
N PHE A 44 8.14 -35.78 11.84
CA PHE A 44 9.17 -34.92 11.23
C PHE A 44 8.94 -34.75 9.71
N LEU A 45 8.54 -35.81 9.02
CA LEU A 45 8.23 -35.79 7.59
C LEU A 45 7.03 -34.91 7.25
N ALA A 46 5.95 -34.96 8.04
CA ALA A 46 4.75 -34.15 7.83
C ALA A 46 4.95 -32.69 8.25
N ARG A 47 5.62 -32.43 9.39
CA ARG A 47 5.79 -31.09 9.95
C ARG A 47 6.83 -30.25 9.19
N HIS A 48 7.86 -30.87 8.62
CA HIS A 48 8.98 -30.16 7.98
C HIS A 48 9.21 -30.51 6.50
N GLY A 49 8.54 -31.53 5.96
CA GLY A 49 8.77 -32.01 4.60
C GLY A 49 10.07 -32.82 4.45
N ARG A 50 10.15 -33.61 3.38
CA ARG A 50 11.25 -34.57 3.13
C ARG A 50 12.64 -33.93 3.23
N THR A 51 12.82 -32.74 2.64
CA THR A 51 14.08 -32.00 2.57
C THR A 51 14.65 -31.63 3.94
N TYR A 52 13.81 -31.21 4.88
CA TYR A 52 14.25 -30.64 6.16
C TYR A 52 14.05 -31.59 7.36
N ALA A 53 13.30 -32.68 7.19
CA ALA A 53 12.92 -33.58 8.27
C ALA A 53 14.12 -34.10 9.09
N LEU A 54 15.20 -34.56 8.46
CA LEU A 54 16.38 -35.05 9.18
C LEU A 54 17.13 -33.94 9.94
N TYR A 55 17.23 -32.72 9.40
CA TYR A 55 17.82 -31.59 10.13
C TYR A 55 17.06 -31.29 11.43
N TYR A 56 15.73 -31.28 11.39
CA TYR A 56 14.89 -31.05 12.58
C TYR A 56 14.84 -32.27 13.54
N ALA A 57 14.98 -33.49 13.04
CA ALA A 57 15.07 -34.70 13.87
C ALA A 57 16.41 -34.77 14.62
N LEU A 58 17.52 -34.45 13.95
CA LEU A 58 18.85 -34.31 14.56
C LEU A 58 18.88 -33.22 15.64
N ALA A 59 18.10 -32.15 15.48
CA ALA A 59 17.92 -31.10 16.50
C ALA A 59 17.16 -31.55 17.77
N ARG A 60 16.56 -32.74 17.75
CA ARG A 60 15.74 -33.31 18.82
C ARG A 60 16.26 -34.70 19.19
N GLY A 61 17.57 -34.86 19.39
CA GLY A 61 18.23 -36.17 19.52
C GLY A 61 17.67 -37.12 20.59
N LYS A 62 17.04 -36.61 21.66
CA LYS A 62 16.27 -37.42 22.64
C LYS A 62 15.05 -38.15 22.05
N LEU A 63 14.57 -37.76 20.86
CA LEU A 63 13.51 -38.40 20.10
C LEU A 63 14.05 -39.32 18.98
N LEU A 64 15.33 -39.20 18.64
CA LEU A 64 15.96 -39.99 17.58
C LEU A 64 16.39 -41.36 18.09
N THR A 65 16.17 -42.39 17.28
CA THR A 65 16.70 -43.75 17.49
C THR A 65 17.12 -44.31 16.13
N GLU A 66 17.91 -45.38 16.11
CA GLU A 66 18.32 -46.10 14.90
C GLU A 66 17.12 -46.38 13.98
N LYS A 67 16.04 -46.94 14.54
CA LYS A 67 14.78 -47.20 13.82
C LYS A 67 14.10 -45.93 13.29
N VAL A 68 14.19 -44.79 13.98
CA VAL A 68 13.66 -43.52 13.45
C VAL A 68 14.50 -43.05 12.25
N VAL A 69 15.83 -43.15 12.31
CA VAL A 69 16.71 -42.82 11.17
C VAL A 69 16.36 -43.70 9.96
N ASP A 70 16.26 -45.01 10.15
CA ASP A 70 15.94 -45.97 9.09
C ASP A 70 14.55 -45.75 8.48
N ILE A 71 13.52 -45.56 9.32
CA ILE A 71 12.15 -45.32 8.84
C ILE A 71 12.06 -43.96 8.14
N MET A 72 12.72 -42.92 8.64
CA MET A 72 12.76 -41.62 7.97
C MET A 72 13.37 -41.73 6.57
N ILE A 73 14.56 -42.33 6.45
CA ILE A 73 15.27 -42.45 5.17
C ILE A 73 14.51 -43.34 4.19
N SER A 74 14.00 -44.50 4.63
CA SER A 74 13.16 -45.38 3.78
C SER A 74 11.81 -44.76 3.38
N SER A 75 11.27 -43.84 4.19
CA SER A 75 10.08 -43.02 3.84
C SER A 75 10.42 -41.82 2.94
N GLY A 76 11.68 -41.67 2.52
CA GLY A 76 12.16 -40.63 1.62
C GLY A 76 12.53 -39.31 2.29
N ALA A 77 12.92 -39.32 3.58
CA ALA A 77 13.61 -38.17 4.17
C ALA A 77 14.96 -37.95 3.47
N HIS A 78 15.29 -36.69 3.20
CA HIS A 78 16.47 -36.33 2.45
C HIS A 78 17.73 -36.35 3.33
N LEU A 79 18.71 -37.18 2.96
CA LEU A 79 20.06 -37.22 3.53
C LEU A 79 21.08 -36.94 2.42
N SER A 80 21.66 -35.75 2.38
CA SER A 80 22.81 -35.43 1.52
C SER A 80 24.14 -35.75 2.20
N ARG A 81 25.22 -35.92 1.43
CA ARG A 81 26.57 -35.98 2.00
C ARG A 81 26.90 -34.70 2.78
N TYR A 82 26.50 -33.53 2.25
CA TYR A 82 26.64 -32.24 2.93
C TYR A 82 26.00 -32.19 4.33
N LEU A 83 24.76 -32.68 4.47
CA LEU A 83 24.10 -32.77 5.78
C LEU A 83 24.89 -33.68 6.74
N ALA A 84 25.44 -34.80 6.25
CA ALA A 84 26.29 -35.69 7.03
C ALA A 84 27.63 -35.02 7.43
N GLN A 85 28.29 -34.30 6.52
CA GLN A 85 29.51 -33.54 6.80
C GLN A 85 29.28 -32.49 7.90
N CYS A 86 28.25 -31.64 7.75
CA CYS A 86 27.90 -30.65 8.77
C CYS A 86 27.49 -31.29 10.11
N ALA A 87 26.80 -32.44 10.09
CA ALA A 87 26.46 -33.18 11.30
C ALA A 87 27.73 -33.71 12.00
N ILE A 88 28.64 -34.37 11.28
CA ILE A 88 29.89 -34.90 11.81
C ILE A 88 30.76 -33.77 12.37
N HIS A 89 30.89 -32.65 11.64
CA HIS A 89 31.59 -31.45 12.10
C HIS A 89 30.98 -30.87 13.38
N HIS A 90 29.66 -30.73 13.48
CA HIS A 90 29.01 -30.17 14.68
C HIS A 90 29.01 -31.14 15.88
N TYR A 91 29.07 -32.45 15.65
CA TYR A 91 29.09 -33.47 16.70
C TYR A 91 30.47 -33.59 17.35
N PHE A 92 31.52 -33.79 16.55
CA PHE A 92 32.87 -34.05 17.03
C PHE A 92 33.78 -32.82 17.08
N ARG A 93 33.38 -31.69 16.46
CA ARG A 93 34.14 -30.44 16.47
C ARG A 93 33.27 -29.28 16.96
N ALA A 94 33.91 -28.20 17.37
CA ALA A 94 33.23 -27.08 18.02
C ALA A 94 32.31 -26.28 17.08
N GLN A 95 32.59 -26.23 15.76
CA GLN A 95 32.09 -25.18 14.88
C GLN A 95 31.42 -25.70 13.59
N VAL A 96 30.13 -25.36 13.42
CA VAL A 96 29.50 -25.11 12.12
C VAL A 96 28.90 -23.71 12.21
N HIS A 97 29.50 -22.73 11.54
CA HIS A 97 29.36 -21.30 11.87
C HIS A 97 27.93 -20.74 11.88
N PHE A 98 27.00 -21.34 11.14
CA PHE A 98 25.59 -20.93 11.07
C PHE A 98 24.66 -21.66 12.07
N ILE A 99 25.16 -22.70 12.76
CA ILE A 99 24.41 -23.52 13.72
C ILE A 99 24.90 -23.22 15.14
N LYS A 100 24.32 -22.19 15.76
CA LYS A 100 24.66 -21.76 17.14
C LYS A 100 24.03 -22.58 18.28
N THR A 101 23.18 -23.55 17.97
CA THR A 101 22.39 -24.33 18.97
C THR A 101 23.06 -25.66 19.30
N ARG A 102 22.74 -26.30 20.45
CA ARG A 102 23.18 -27.67 20.81
C ARG A 102 22.57 -28.78 19.89
N TRP A 103 22.65 -28.63 18.56
CA TRP A 103 21.93 -29.36 17.49
C TRP A 103 22.10 -30.89 17.55
N VAL A 104 23.05 -31.46 16.80
CA VAL A 104 23.35 -32.90 16.83
C VAL A 104 23.95 -33.37 18.17
N ARG A 105 24.49 -32.45 18.99
CA ARG A 105 25.05 -32.78 20.32
C ARG A 105 24.01 -33.34 21.30
N SER A 106 22.73 -33.24 20.97
CA SER A 106 21.62 -33.88 21.71
C SER A 106 21.38 -35.35 21.33
N VAL A 107 22.07 -35.88 20.32
CA VAL A 107 21.91 -37.27 19.82
C VAL A 107 22.83 -38.24 20.58
N PRO A 108 22.30 -39.35 21.14
CA PRO A 108 23.13 -40.38 21.79
C PRO A 108 24.15 -40.98 20.82
N LEU A 109 25.39 -41.19 21.29
CA LEU A 109 26.51 -41.67 20.45
C LEU A 109 26.17 -42.93 19.62
N PRO A 110 25.51 -43.98 20.12
CA PRO A 110 25.13 -45.13 19.28
C PRO A 110 24.23 -44.77 18.09
N VAL A 111 23.23 -43.89 18.33
CA VAL A 111 22.31 -43.40 17.29
C VAL A 111 23.05 -42.51 16.27
N PHE A 112 24.03 -41.73 16.73
CA PHE A 112 24.85 -40.91 15.84
C PHE A 112 25.82 -41.77 15.00
N THR A 113 26.42 -42.81 15.59
CA THR A 113 27.24 -43.80 14.88
C THR A 113 26.43 -44.55 13.84
N HIS A 114 25.19 -44.96 14.14
CA HIS A 114 24.28 -45.55 13.16
C HIS A 114 23.96 -44.58 12.01
N PHE A 115 23.66 -43.32 12.31
CA PHE A 115 23.48 -42.28 11.28
C PHE A 115 24.71 -42.13 10.37
N MET A 116 25.93 -42.12 10.93
CA MET A 116 27.17 -42.11 10.15
C MET A 116 27.33 -43.39 9.31
N MET A 117 27.03 -44.57 9.85
CA MET A 117 27.08 -45.84 9.11
C MET A 117 26.11 -45.85 7.93
N VAL A 118 24.89 -45.32 8.09
CA VAL A 118 23.92 -45.20 7.00
C VAL A 118 24.42 -44.21 5.93
N ALA A 119 24.95 -43.06 6.33
CA ALA A 119 25.53 -42.08 5.40
C ALA A 119 26.73 -42.65 4.62
N ALA A 120 27.66 -43.35 5.29
CA ALA A 120 28.82 -43.99 4.67
C ALA A 120 28.40 -45.15 3.75
N LYS A 121 27.36 -45.91 4.10
CA LYS A 121 26.77 -46.93 3.22
C LYS A 121 26.12 -46.34 1.97
N MET A 122 25.64 -45.09 2.02
CA MET A 122 25.05 -44.39 0.86
C MET A 122 26.11 -43.72 -0.03
N TYR A 123 27.20 -43.21 0.54
CA TYR A 123 28.13 -42.32 -0.16
C TYR A 123 29.58 -42.81 -0.25
N GLY A 124 29.93 -43.90 0.44
CA GLY A 124 31.31 -44.33 0.61
C GLY A 124 32.02 -43.45 1.63
N ASP A 125 33.20 -42.94 1.25
CA ASP A 125 33.92 -41.97 2.08
C ASP A 125 33.20 -40.62 2.14
N ILE A 126 33.28 -39.97 3.31
CA ILE A 126 32.68 -38.68 3.61
C ILE A 126 33.82 -37.75 4.01
N PRO A 127 34.33 -36.89 3.10
CA PRO A 127 35.43 -35.99 3.41
C PRO A 127 35.10 -35.12 4.62
N THR A 128 36.00 -35.07 5.61
CA THR A 128 35.81 -34.29 6.83
C THR A 128 36.87 -33.22 7.06
N GLY A 129 37.80 -32.97 6.14
CA GLY A 129 38.78 -31.89 6.26
C GLY A 129 38.14 -30.50 6.32
N LYS A 130 38.93 -29.52 6.74
CA LYS A 130 38.49 -28.11 6.88
C LYS A 130 38.39 -27.49 5.48
N GLY A 131 37.17 -27.27 4.98
CA GLY A 131 36.92 -26.79 3.62
C GLY A 131 36.77 -27.89 2.56
N GLU A 132 36.72 -29.17 2.96
CA GLU A 132 36.39 -30.30 2.08
C GLU A 132 34.87 -30.59 2.03
N ASP A 133 34.06 -29.75 2.66
CA ASP A 133 32.61 -29.89 2.63
C ASP A 133 32.03 -29.51 1.26
N ASP A 134 30.95 -30.20 0.87
CA ASP A 134 30.30 -29.98 -0.43
C ASP A 134 29.82 -28.51 -0.61
N GLY A 135 29.51 -27.80 0.49
CA GLY A 135 29.15 -26.38 0.46
C GLY A 135 30.32 -25.48 0.04
N THR A 136 31.53 -25.75 0.53
CA THR A 136 32.76 -25.05 0.13
C THR A 136 33.06 -25.22 -1.36
N ILE A 137 32.72 -26.36 -1.97
CA ILE A 137 32.84 -26.57 -3.44
C ILE A 137 31.96 -25.57 -4.21
N PHE A 138 30.70 -25.38 -3.80
CA PHE A 138 29.83 -24.36 -4.40
C PHE A 138 30.27 -22.93 -4.07
N GLY A 139 30.80 -22.70 -2.87
CA GLY A 139 31.41 -21.42 -2.50
C GLY A 139 32.60 -21.05 -3.40
N ALA A 140 33.41 -22.03 -3.82
CA ALA A 140 34.49 -21.84 -4.80
C ALA A 140 33.95 -21.60 -6.23
N LEU A 141 32.89 -22.29 -6.64
CA LEU A 141 32.19 -22.04 -7.90
C LEU A 141 31.66 -20.60 -7.98
N LEU A 142 31.06 -20.08 -6.91
CA LEU A 142 30.53 -18.70 -6.87
C LEU A 142 31.61 -17.61 -6.75
N LYS A 143 32.83 -17.96 -6.32
CA LYS A 143 34.00 -17.07 -6.42
C LYS A 143 34.55 -17.03 -7.84
N THR A 144 34.59 -18.19 -8.51
CA THR A 144 35.12 -18.34 -9.89
C THR A 144 34.13 -17.99 -10.99
N SER A 145 32.81 -17.94 -10.72
CA SER A 145 31.78 -17.57 -11.72
C SER A 145 31.93 -16.16 -12.29
N ARG A 146 32.65 -15.28 -11.60
CA ARG A 146 33.02 -13.93 -12.06
C ARG A 146 34.06 -13.94 -13.18
N LEU A 147 34.67 -15.09 -13.45
CA LEU A 147 35.70 -15.30 -14.47
C LEU A 147 35.10 -15.96 -15.73
N PRO A 148 35.79 -15.92 -16.88
CA PRO A 148 35.35 -16.59 -18.11
C PRO A 148 35.12 -18.09 -17.91
N THR A 149 34.17 -18.66 -18.66
CA THR A 149 33.63 -20.01 -18.47
C THR A 149 34.70 -21.11 -18.37
N GLU A 150 35.78 -21.00 -19.14
CA GLU A 150 36.91 -21.95 -19.19
C GLU A 150 37.67 -22.06 -17.86
N SER A 151 37.63 -21.02 -17.02
CA SER A 151 38.34 -20.94 -15.74
C SER A 151 37.48 -21.33 -14.52
N ARG A 152 36.24 -21.78 -14.75
CA ARG A 152 35.30 -22.17 -13.70
C ARG A 152 35.53 -23.62 -13.25
N GLY A 153 34.97 -23.98 -12.08
CA GLY A 153 35.08 -25.34 -11.53
C GLY A 153 34.57 -26.43 -12.48
N LYS A 154 35.23 -27.59 -12.48
CA LYS A 154 34.93 -28.71 -13.39
C LYS A 154 33.47 -29.16 -13.25
N TRP A 155 32.75 -29.15 -14.37
CA TRP A 155 31.33 -29.50 -14.47
C TRP A 155 31.04 -30.87 -13.85
N GLU A 156 31.90 -31.85 -14.10
CA GLU A 156 31.76 -33.24 -13.65
C GLU A 156 31.73 -33.34 -12.12
N THR A 157 32.62 -32.61 -11.43
CA THR A 157 32.67 -32.58 -9.96
C THR A 157 31.40 -31.96 -9.37
N ILE A 158 30.94 -30.85 -9.95
CA ILE A 158 29.75 -30.13 -9.48
C ILE A 158 28.48 -30.98 -9.73
N LYS A 159 28.41 -31.62 -10.90
CA LYS A 159 27.36 -32.58 -11.26
C LYS A 159 27.33 -33.75 -10.29
N GLU A 160 28.49 -34.36 -9.98
CA GLU A 160 28.58 -35.49 -9.06
C GLU A 160 28.08 -35.13 -7.64
N VAL A 161 28.44 -33.95 -7.14
CA VAL A 161 27.99 -33.46 -5.82
C VAL A 161 26.46 -33.34 -5.74
N VAL A 162 25.78 -32.84 -6.78
CA VAL A 162 24.30 -32.79 -6.79
C VAL A 162 23.67 -34.15 -7.12
N GLU A 163 24.15 -34.86 -8.14
CA GLU A 163 23.50 -36.06 -8.68
C GLU A 163 23.76 -37.32 -7.82
N LYS A 164 25.01 -37.56 -7.43
CA LYS A 164 25.45 -38.74 -6.67
C LYS A 164 25.36 -38.50 -5.17
N TYR A 165 25.95 -37.41 -4.69
CA TYR A 165 26.02 -37.06 -3.26
C TYR A 165 24.79 -36.29 -2.73
N LYS A 166 23.77 -36.13 -3.59
CA LYS A 166 22.44 -35.61 -3.30
C LYS A 166 22.42 -34.20 -2.72
N PHE A 167 23.40 -33.36 -3.03
CA PHE A 167 23.48 -32.01 -2.47
C PHE A 167 22.21 -31.19 -2.74
N ILE A 168 21.64 -30.66 -1.66
CA ILE A 168 20.78 -29.47 -1.57
C ILE A 168 20.98 -28.81 -0.19
N PRO A 169 20.69 -27.51 -0.05
CA PRO A 169 20.68 -26.83 1.24
C PRO A 169 19.63 -27.43 2.19
N PHE A 170 19.94 -27.51 3.50
CA PHE A 170 19.16 -28.35 4.44
C PHE A 170 18.50 -27.62 5.62
N CYS A 171 18.66 -26.29 5.77
CA CYS A 171 17.84 -25.51 6.71
C CYS A 171 17.84 -24.01 6.39
N ALA A 172 16.85 -23.25 6.87
CA ALA A 172 16.75 -21.81 6.60
C ALA A 172 17.87 -20.92 7.22
N LYS A 173 18.86 -21.51 7.93
CA LYS A 173 20.08 -20.82 8.42
C LYS A 173 21.31 -21.14 7.56
N ASP A 174 21.24 -22.16 6.72
CA ASP A 174 22.31 -22.62 5.84
C ASP A 174 22.65 -21.52 4.80
N PRO A 175 23.91 -21.04 4.70
CA PRO A 175 24.34 -20.08 3.68
C PRO A 175 23.98 -20.52 2.26
N MET A 176 23.95 -21.83 2.02
CA MET A 176 23.62 -22.41 0.72
C MET A 176 22.14 -22.21 0.36
N MET A 177 21.23 -21.91 1.29
CA MET A 177 19.85 -21.52 0.94
C MET A 177 19.80 -20.24 0.07
N ALA A 178 20.70 -19.29 0.31
CA ALA A 178 20.81 -18.06 -0.47
C ALA A 178 21.73 -18.22 -1.68
N GLN A 179 22.77 -19.04 -1.56
CA GLN A 179 23.80 -19.22 -2.59
C GLN A 179 23.46 -20.27 -3.65
N PHE A 180 22.70 -21.32 -3.33
CA PHE A 180 22.36 -22.36 -4.32
C PHE A 180 21.50 -21.87 -5.49
N PRO A 181 20.57 -20.91 -5.34
CA PRO A 181 19.98 -20.21 -6.49
C PRO A 181 21.04 -19.55 -7.40
N LEU A 182 22.09 -18.95 -6.83
CA LEU A 182 23.20 -18.38 -7.61
C LEU A 182 23.95 -19.46 -8.39
N VAL A 183 24.16 -20.64 -7.79
CA VAL A 183 24.75 -21.81 -8.47
C VAL A 183 23.91 -22.20 -9.68
N LEU A 184 22.58 -22.27 -9.54
CA LEU A 184 21.66 -22.57 -10.65
C LEU A 184 21.58 -21.45 -11.70
N ALA A 185 21.96 -20.21 -11.35
CA ALA A 185 22.06 -19.09 -12.28
C ALA A 185 23.38 -19.09 -13.09
N VAL A 186 24.46 -19.62 -12.51
CA VAL A 186 25.75 -19.84 -13.18
C VAL A 186 25.71 -21.12 -14.04
N GLU A 187 25.08 -22.18 -13.54
CA GLU A 187 25.00 -23.49 -14.19
C GLU A 187 23.58 -24.06 -14.19
N PRO A 188 22.75 -23.70 -15.19
CA PRO A 188 21.38 -24.19 -15.37
C PRO A 188 21.22 -25.71 -15.38
N ARG A 189 22.24 -26.47 -15.83
CA ARG A 189 22.15 -27.92 -16.00
C ARG A 189 22.00 -28.70 -14.69
N LEU A 190 22.20 -28.05 -13.54
CA LEU A 190 21.99 -28.64 -12.21
C LEU A 190 20.51 -28.71 -11.79
N LEU A 191 19.61 -27.93 -12.40
CA LEU A 191 18.21 -27.81 -11.98
C LEU A 191 17.45 -29.17 -11.93
N PRO A 192 17.59 -30.11 -12.89
CA PRO A 192 16.92 -31.41 -12.81
C PRO A 192 17.42 -32.25 -11.62
N TYR A 193 18.71 -32.22 -11.34
CA TYR A 193 19.32 -32.96 -10.23
C TYR A 193 18.93 -32.35 -8.88
N ALA A 194 18.92 -31.02 -8.77
CA ALA A 194 18.40 -30.29 -7.61
C ALA A 194 16.93 -30.66 -7.34
N ARG A 195 16.08 -30.69 -8.38
CA ARG A 195 14.68 -31.12 -8.26
C ARG A 195 14.54 -32.58 -7.83
N ALA A 196 15.33 -33.49 -8.39
CA ALA A 196 15.34 -34.91 -8.00
C ALA A 196 15.74 -35.11 -6.53
N ASN A 197 16.58 -34.23 -5.98
CA ASN A 197 16.95 -34.22 -4.56
C ASN A 197 15.84 -33.66 -3.64
N GLY A 198 14.95 -32.81 -4.15
CA GLY A 198 13.88 -32.16 -3.38
C GLY A 198 13.99 -30.63 -3.30
N PHE A 199 14.79 -29.98 -4.15
CA PHE A 199 14.79 -28.52 -4.28
C PHE A 199 13.50 -28.04 -4.97
N ILE A 200 12.81 -27.09 -4.34
CA ILE A 200 11.58 -26.48 -4.86
C ILE A 200 11.89 -25.05 -5.30
N MET A 201 11.75 -24.81 -6.61
CA MET A 201 11.85 -23.47 -7.17
C MET A 201 10.55 -22.70 -6.93
N ASP A 202 10.61 -21.62 -6.15
CA ASP A 202 9.51 -20.67 -6.05
C ASP A 202 9.71 -19.44 -6.97
N HIS A 203 8.70 -18.59 -7.04
CA HIS A 203 8.73 -17.40 -7.90
C HIS A 203 9.76 -16.35 -7.45
N LYS A 204 10.14 -16.31 -6.15
CA LYS A 204 11.17 -15.39 -5.64
C LYS A 204 12.55 -15.89 -6.07
N PHE A 205 12.86 -17.18 -5.84
CA PHE A 205 14.11 -17.78 -6.26
C PHE A 205 14.29 -17.74 -7.78
N ARG A 206 13.24 -18.02 -8.55
CA ARG A 206 13.26 -17.85 -10.02
C ARG A 206 13.61 -16.42 -10.42
N ASN A 207 12.94 -15.42 -9.86
CA ASN A 207 13.20 -14.03 -10.22
C ASN A 207 14.62 -13.61 -9.78
N PHE A 208 15.08 -13.99 -8.59
CA PHE A 208 16.45 -13.76 -8.12
C PHE A 208 17.51 -14.40 -9.04
N MET A 209 17.27 -15.61 -9.51
CA MET A 209 18.14 -16.29 -10.49
C MET A 209 18.25 -15.50 -11.80
N PHE A 210 17.12 -15.09 -12.40
CA PHE A 210 17.17 -14.30 -13.64
C PHE A 210 17.79 -12.92 -13.40
N ARG A 211 17.52 -12.26 -12.28
CA ARG A 211 18.20 -11.01 -11.89
C ARG A 211 19.73 -11.20 -11.92
N LYS A 212 20.21 -12.28 -11.30
CA LYS A 212 21.64 -12.63 -11.26
C LYS A 212 22.21 -13.10 -12.59
N MET A 213 21.41 -13.72 -13.46
CA MET A 213 21.83 -13.96 -14.85
C MET A 213 22.07 -12.65 -15.60
N PHE A 214 21.24 -11.63 -15.42
CA PHE A 214 21.43 -10.32 -16.07
C PHE A 214 22.41 -9.38 -15.34
N GLU A 215 22.93 -9.73 -14.16
CA GLU A 215 23.81 -8.88 -13.35
C GLU A 215 25.05 -8.43 -14.15
N LYS A 216 25.40 -7.14 -14.02
CA LYS A 216 26.61 -6.59 -14.62
C LYS A 216 27.85 -7.21 -13.95
N PRO A 217 28.72 -7.93 -14.67
CA PRO A 217 29.89 -8.54 -14.08
C PRO A 217 30.91 -7.48 -13.65
N ALA A 218 31.68 -7.76 -12.61
CA ALA A 218 32.71 -6.86 -12.08
C ALA A 218 33.90 -6.69 -13.04
N VAL A 219 34.15 -7.68 -13.90
CA VAL A 219 35.08 -7.63 -15.02
C VAL A 219 34.26 -7.86 -16.29
N GLN A 220 34.40 -7.00 -17.29
CA GLN A 220 33.77 -7.21 -18.59
C GLN A 220 34.59 -8.20 -19.41
N PHE A 221 33.91 -9.10 -20.12
CA PHE A 221 34.52 -10.09 -21.01
C PHE A 221 33.59 -10.34 -22.20
N ASP A 222 34.17 -10.65 -23.35
CA ASP A 222 33.42 -10.89 -24.58
C ASP A 222 32.63 -12.20 -24.53
N GLY A 223 31.51 -12.25 -25.25
CA GLY A 223 30.59 -13.39 -25.20
C GLY A 223 29.61 -13.40 -24.02
N ARG A 224 29.74 -12.49 -23.03
CA ARG A 224 28.80 -12.36 -21.89
C ARG A 224 27.33 -12.26 -22.33
N VAL A 225 27.04 -11.59 -23.45
CA VAL A 225 25.68 -11.52 -24.03
C VAL A 225 25.16 -12.91 -24.41
N GLY A 226 25.96 -13.69 -25.13
CA GLY A 226 25.61 -15.05 -25.55
C GLY A 226 25.50 -16.03 -24.38
N GLU A 227 26.32 -15.87 -23.33
CA GLU A 227 26.19 -16.63 -22.09
C GLU A 227 24.80 -16.44 -21.45
N VAL A 228 24.34 -15.19 -21.32
CA VAL A 228 23.02 -14.88 -20.73
C VAL A 228 21.89 -15.47 -21.57
N VAL A 229 21.92 -15.27 -22.89
CA VAL A 229 20.91 -15.81 -23.82
C VAL A 229 20.85 -17.34 -23.73
N ASN A 230 21.99 -18.02 -23.83
CA ASN A 230 22.09 -19.47 -23.71
C ASN A 230 21.63 -19.99 -22.33
N ASN A 231 21.98 -19.31 -21.24
CA ASN A 231 21.57 -19.73 -19.90
C ASN A 231 20.06 -19.57 -19.66
N VAL A 232 19.42 -18.53 -20.21
CA VAL A 232 17.96 -18.35 -20.15
C VAL A 232 17.25 -19.43 -20.98
N HIS A 233 17.69 -19.67 -22.22
CA HIS A 233 17.19 -20.78 -23.05
C HIS A 233 17.34 -22.12 -22.33
N LYS A 234 18.51 -22.36 -21.71
CA LYS A 234 18.79 -23.63 -21.05
C LYS A 234 17.87 -23.87 -19.86
N LEU A 235 17.67 -22.87 -18.98
CA LEU A 235 16.68 -22.99 -17.90
C LEU A 235 15.27 -23.24 -18.43
N THR A 236 14.83 -22.48 -19.42
CA THR A 236 13.47 -22.57 -19.99
C THR A 236 13.22 -23.94 -20.63
N SER A 237 14.25 -24.54 -21.26
CA SER A 237 14.19 -25.90 -21.82
C SER A 237 14.16 -27.02 -20.75
N LEU A 238 14.68 -26.76 -19.55
CA LEU A 238 14.74 -27.73 -18.45
C LEU A 238 13.51 -27.65 -17.53
N ASP A 239 12.82 -26.51 -17.51
CA ASP A 239 11.57 -26.31 -16.77
C ASP A 239 10.72 -25.19 -17.40
N PRO A 240 9.53 -25.47 -17.95
CA PRO A 240 8.64 -24.45 -18.50
C PRO A 240 8.20 -23.35 -17.51
N ASN A 241 8.40 -23.55 -16.20
CA ASN A 241 8.11 -22.54 -15.17
C ASN A 241 9.28 -21.56 -14.93
N MET A 242 10.47 -21.87 -15.43
CA MET A 242 11.61 -20.95 -15.51
C MET A 242 11.46 -20.10 -16.77
N PHE A 243 11.16 -18.83 -16.57
CA PHE A 243 11.12 -17.80 -17.60
C PHE A 243 11.39 -16.44 -16.95
N VAL A 244 12.02 -15.53 -17.72
CA VAL A 244 12.15 -14.12 -17.32
C VAL A 244 10.75 -13.53 -17.14
N THR A 245 10.52 -12.79 -16.07
CA THR A 245 9.23 -12.12 -15.79
C THR A 245 9.23 -10.67 -16.27
N ARG A 246 8.05 -10.07 -16.45
CA ARG A 246 7.91 -8.65 -16.79
C ARG A 246 8.59 -7.75 -15.76
N THR A 247 8.55 -8.16 -14.48
CA THR A 247 9.29 -7.54 -13.38
C THR A 247 10.80 -7.53 -13.62
N VAL A 248 11.41 -8.70 -13.91
CA VAL A 248 12.87 -8.78 -14.12
C VAL A 248 13.28 -8.10 -15.42
N ALA A 249 12.47 -8.17 -16.47
CA ALA A 249 12.71 -7.42 -17.70
C ALA A 249 12.68 -5.90 -17.46
N ALA A 250 11.72 -5.39 -16.70
CA ALA A 250 11.67 -3.98 -16.30
C ALA A 250 12.88 -3.56 -15.46
N GLU A 251 13.32 -4.40 -14.52
CA GLU A 251 14.50 -4.17 -13.68
C GLU A 251 15.80 -4.07 -14.51
N VAL A 252 15.93 -4.89 -15.57
CA VAL A 252 17.03 -4.81 -16.55
C VAL A 252 16.91 -3.56 -17.43
N CYS A 253 15.71 -3.23 -17.91
CA CYS A 253 15.44 -2.00 -18.67
C CYS A 253 15.80 -0.73 -17.86
N MET A 254 15.54 -0.73 -16.55
CA MET A 254 15.94 0.34 -15.63
C MET A 254 17.47 0.55 -15.54
N GLU A 255 18.27 -0.42 -15.99
CA GLU A 255 19.73 -0.31 -16.09
C GLU A 255 20.25 -0.29 -17.55
N ALA A 256 19.39 -0.13 -18.56
CA ALA A 256 19.74 -0.26 -19.98
C ALA A 256 20.97 0.57 -20.44
N HIS A 257 21.24 1.71 -19.80
CA HIS A 257 22.43 2.53 -20.04
C HIS A 257 23.67 2.11 -19.23
N LEU A 258 23.49 1.56 -18.03
CA LEU A 258 24.58 1.17 -17.12
C LEU A 258 25.07 -0.26 -17.35
N ASN A 259 24.19 -1.14 -17.84
CA ASN A 259 24.40 -2.57 -18.03
C ASN A 259 23.98 -2.99 -19.46
N ASP A 260 24.68 -2.46 -20.47
CA ASP A 260 24.39 -2.77 -21.87
C ASP A 260 24.37 -4.29 -22.17
N PRO A 261 25.34 -5.12 -21.73
CA PRO A 261 25.34 -6.54 -22.10
C PRO A 261 24.09 -7.30 -21.60
N GLY A 262 23.61 -6.98 -20.39
CA GLY A 262 22.38 -7.59 -19.86
C GLY A 262 21.13 -7.15 -20.63
N TYR A 263 21.05 -5.86 -20.99
CA TYR A 263 19.94 -5.32 -21.76
C TYR A 263 19.95 -5.77 -23.24
N THR A 264 21.12 -5.86 -23.87
CA THR A 264 21.30 -6.39 -25.22
C THR A 264 20.95 -7.89 -25.28
N ALA A 265 21.30 -8.68 -24.26
CA ALA A 265 20.83 -10.06 -24.13
C ALA A 265 19.29 -10.16 -24.01
N LEU A 266 18.66 -9.24 -23.27
CA LEU A 266 17.20 -9.17 -23.15
C LEU A 266 16.52 -8.83 -24.50
N LYS A 267 17.09 -7.91 -25.30
CA LYS A 267 16.60 -7.59 -26.65
C LYS A 267 16.73 -8.78 -27.62
N ILE A 268 17.79 -9.59 -27.50
CA ILE A 268 17.95 -10.82 -28.29
C ILE A 268 16.87 -11.85 -27.92
N LEU A 269 16.63 -12.07 -26.63
CA LEU A 269 15.59 -12.99 -26.15
C LEU A 269 14.16 -12.59 -26.58
N ASP A 270 13.88 -11.29 -26.71
CA ASP A 270 12.62 -10.79 -27.29
C ASP A 270 12.53 -11.10 -28.79
N LYS A 271 13.58 -10.76 -29.56
CA LYS A 271 13.67 -11.01 -31.01
C LYS A 271 13.60 -12.49 -31.38
N GLU A 272 14.09 -13.38 -30.51
CA GLU A 272 14.02 -14.83 -30.66
C GLU A 272 12.69 -15.45 -30.19
N GLY A 273 11.77 -14.65 -29.63
CA GLY A 273 10.48 -15.13 -29.10
C GLY A 273 10.61 -15.96 -27.81
N ALA A 274 11.74 -15.86 -27.10
CA ALA A 274 12.00 -16.60 -25.86
C ALA A 274 11.29 -16.00 -24.63
N LEU A 275 10.87 -14.73 -24.70
CA LEU A 275 10.09 -14.06 -23.67
C LEU A 275 8.60 -14.40 -23.77
N LYS A 276 7.94 -14.58 -22.62
CA LYS A 276 6.48 -14.85 -22.55
C LYS A 276 5.60 -13.60 -22.63
N PHE A 277 6.15 -12.53 -23.21
CA PHE A 277 5.57 -11.20 -23.39
C PHE A 277 6.42 -10.44 -24.42
N SER A 278 5.86 -9.43 -25.07
CA SER A 278 6.66 -8.47 -25.85
C SER A 278 7.42 -7.52 -24.92
N LEU A 279 8.72 -7.37 -25.15
CA LEU A 279 9.56 -6.40 -24.45
C LEU A 279 9.14 -4.95 -24.73
N ALA A 280 8.68 -4.65 -25.95
CA ALA A 280 8.13 -3.34 -26.30
C ALA A 280 6.95 -2.95 -25.38
N ALA A 281 6.02 -3.87 -25.13
CA ALA A 281 4.90 -3.64 -24.20
C ALA A 281 5.35 -3.51 -22.73
N VAL A 282 6.45 -4.15 -22.33
CA VAL A 282 7.06 -3.95 -21.00
C VAL A 282 7.74 -2.58 -20.90
N VAL A 283 8.42 -2.13 -21.96
CA VAL A 283 9.05 -0.81 -22.02
C VAL A 283 8.00 0.29 -22.03
N GLU A 284 6.91 0.14 -22.78
CA GLU A 284 5.81 1.11 -22.79
C GLU A 284 5.14 1.24 -21.40
N GLU A 285 4.77 0.12 -20.76
CA GLU A 285 4.23 0.16 -19.40
C GLU A 285 5.24 0.71 -18.38
N LEU A 286 6.54 0.45 -18.56
CA LEU A 286 7.58 1.01 -17.70
C LEU A 286 7.69 2.54 -17.88
N LEU A 287 7.77 3.04 -19.11
CA LEU A 287 7.80 4.47 -19.43
C LEU A 287 6.55 5.17 -18.88
N LYS A 288 5.36 4.56 -19.04
CA LYS A 288 4.09 5.04 -18.44
C LYS A 288 4.15 5.27 -16.93
N THR A 289 4.96 4.51 -16.17
CA THR A 289 5.08 4.75 -14.72
C THR A 289 5.69 6.11 -14.37
N PHE A 290 6.58 6.66 -15.22
CA PHE A 290 7.33 7.89 -14.92
C PHE A 290 6.47 9.15 -14.85
N ILE A 291 5.29 9.15 -15.49
CA ILE A 291 4.35 10.29 -15.44
C ILE A 291 3.92 10.65 -14.00
N ASN A 292 4.01 9.68 -13.07
CA ASN A 292 3.55 9.79 -11.69
C ASN A 292 4.69 9.78 -10.64
N THR A 293 5.96 9.82 -11.04
CA THR A 293 7.11 9.73 -10.12
C THR A 293 8.19 10.79 -10.37
N ARG A 294 8.81 11.28 -9.30
CA ARG A 294 9.85 12.33 -9.34
C ARG A 294 11.08 11.97 -10.19
N SER A 295 11.33 10.68 -10.40
CA SER A 295 12.37 10.10 -11.27
C SER A 295 12.38 10.66 -12.70
N ILE A 296 11.24 11.13 -13.22
CA ILE A 296 11.15 11.78 -14.54
C ILE A 296 12.03 13.03 -14.67
N ALA A 297 12.22 13.77 -13.58
CA ALA A 297 13.04 14.98 -13.51
C ALA A 297 14.48 14.71 -13.03
N MET A 298 14.88 13.44 -12.87
CA MET A 298 16.23 13.08 -12.41
C MET A 298 17.19 12.91 -13.60
N SER A 299 18.33 13.60 -13.55
CA SER A 299 19.33 13.61 -14.64
C SER A 299 19.89 12.23 -14.98
N ASN A 300 20.12 11.38 -13.97
CA ASN A 300 20.62 10.02 -14.15
C ASN A 300 19.62 9.07 -14.85
N MET A 301 18.33 9.41 -14.91
CA MET A 301 17.33 8.59 -15.59
C MET A 301 17.24 8.90 -17.09
N GLN A 302 17.73 10.04 -17.55
CA GLN A 302 17.63 10.45 -18.96
C GLN A 302 18.28 9.50 -19.96
N PRO A 303 19.51 8.99 -19.73
CA PRO A 303 20.14 8.06 -20.66
C PRO A 303 19.38 6.74 -20.75
N VAL A 304 18.67 6.35 -19.68
CA VAL A 304 17.82 5.16 -19.66
C VAL A 304 16.54 5.41 -20.46
N LEU A 305 15.76 6.45 -20.12
CA LEU A 305 14.49 6.76 -20.80
C LEU A 305 14.68 6.93 -22.33
N ARG A 306 15.70 7.67 -22.75
CA ARG A 306 15.98 7.92 -24.17
C ARG A 306 16.46 6.67 -24.90
N LYS A 307 17.28 5.83 -24.28
CA LYS A 307 17.68 4.54 -24.87
C LYS A 307 16.50 3.59 -25.02
N LEU A 308 15.67 3.47 -23.98
CA LEU A 308 14.47 2.63 -24.02
C LEU A 308 13.50 3.08 -25.14
N HIS A 309 13.25 4.38 -25.30
CA HIS A 309 12.41 4.91 -26.38
C HIS A 309 13.05 4.81 -27.77
N SER A 310 14.38 4.91 -27.88
CA SER A 310 15.11 4.77 -29.15
C SER A 310 15.12 3.32 -29.66
N ASP A 311 15.21 2.34 -28.75
CA ASP A 311 15.09 0.91 -29.07
C ASP A 311 13.62 0.45 -29.24
N PHE A 312 12.69 1.04 -28.49
CA PHE A 312 11.27 0.70 -28.48
C PHE A 312 10.40 1.98 -28.49
N PRO A 313 10.21 2.63 -29.65
CA PRO A 313 9.32 3.78 -29.77
C PRO A 313 7.86 3.38 -29.53
N SER A 314 7.07 4.30 -28.98
CA SER A 314 5.63 4.10 -28.71
C SER A 314 4.83 5.33 -29.11
N GLU A 315 3.68 5.11 -29.71
CA GLU A 315 2.70 6.14 -30.07
C GLU A 315 1.81 6.56 -28.89
N ASP A 316 1.96 5.95 -27.71
CA ASP A 316 1.10 6.23 -26.56
C ASP A 316 1.29 7.67 -26.04
N PRO A 317 0.21 8.44 -25.85
CA PRO A 317 0.29 9.85 -25.45
C PRO A 317 0.93 10.03 -24.06
N THR A 318 0.84 9.05 -23.17
CA THR A 318 1.50 9.09 -21.85
C THR A 318 3.01 8.95 -22.01
N VAL A 319 3.47 8.05 -22.88
CA VAL A 319 4.91 7.88 -23.17
C VAL A 319 5.44 9.12 -23.86
N ARG A 320 4.71 9.68 -24.82
CA ARG A 320 5.05 10.95 -25.46
C ARG A 320 5.22 12.09 -24.45
N VAL A 321 4.27 12.29 -23.52
CA VAL A 321 4.39 13.31 -22.46
C VAL A 321 5.55 13.01 -21.51
N VAL A 322 5.84 11.73 -21.20
CA VAL A 322 7.02 11.35 -20.41
C VAL A 322 8.32 11.70 -21.13
N MET A 323 8.45 11.39 -22.41
CA MET A 323 9.66 11.66 -23.19
C MET A 323 9.87 13.16 -23.45
N LEU A 324 8.80 13.93 -23.68
CA LEU A 324 8.88 15.39 -23.75
C LEU A 324 9.25 15.99 -22.40
N SER A 325 8.65 15.56 -21.29
CA SER A 325 9.07 15.96 -19.94
C SER A 325 10.55 15.64 -19.68
N SER A 326 11.06 14.53 -20.22
CA SER A 326 12.47 14.13 -20.17
C SER A 326 13.42 15.11 -20.90
N VAL A 327 12.92 15.85 -21.90
CA VAL A 327 13.65 16.93 -22.56
C VAL A 327 13.53 18.24 -21.78
N PHE A 328 12.30 18.65 -21.42
CA PHE A 328 12.01 19.99 -20.92
C PHE A 328 12.27 20.20 -19.42
N PHE A 329 12.14 19.18 -18.56
CA PHE A 329 12.24 19.37 -17.11
C PHE A 329 13.68 19.44 -16.58
N ILE A 330 14.66 19.03 -17.39
CA ILE A 330 16.07 18.98 -16.99
C ILE A 330 16.80 20.13 -17.63
N ASP A 331 16.99 21.16 -16.82
CA ASP A 331 17.86 22.26 -17.16
C ASP A 331 18.82 22.58 -16.01
N THR A 332 20.11 22.50 -16.33
CA THR A 332 21.21 23.00 -15.50
C THR A 332 21.40 24.50 -15.66
N SER A 333 20.79 25.12 -16.67
CA SER A 333 21.01 26.51 -17.05
C SER A 333 20.26 27.49 -16.13
N PRO A 334 20.79 28.72 -15.97
CA PRO A 334 20.12 29.77 -15.21
C PRO A 334 19.01 30.44 -16.04
N LEU A 335 17.87 29.77 -16.23
CA LEU A 335 16.67 30.41 -16.78
C LEU A 335 16.21 31.59 -15.89
N PRO A 336 15.70 32.69 -16.50
CA PRO A 336 15.05 33.77 -15.79
C PRO A 336 13.92 33.30 -14.86
N ALA A 337 13.78 33.94 -13.71
CA ALA A 337 12.76 33.57 -12.72
C ALA A 337 11.34 34.01 -13.08
N GLY A 338 11.21 35.08 -13.89
CA GLY A 338 9.95 35.75 -14.24
C GLY A 338 9.45 35.47 -15.65
N LEU A 339 8.13 35.37 -15.79
CA LEU A 339 7.40 35.01 -17.02
C LEU A 339 7.26 36.15 -18.07
N THR A 340 7.93 37.28 -17.84
CA THR A 340 8.01 38.43 -18.76
C THR A 340 9.29 38.45 -19.57
N ALA A 341 10.28 37.60 -19.25
CA ALA A 341 11.46 37.40 -20.06
C ALA A 341 11.09 36.75 -21.41
N ARG A 342 11.85 37.10 -22.46
CA ARG A 342 11.75 36.51 -23.81
C ARG A 342 13.14 36.16 -24.34
N SER A 343 13.24 35.22 -25.28
CA SER A 343 14.49 34.82 -25.94
C SER A 343 15.24 36.02 -26.53
N THR A 344 14.49 36.98 -27.12
CA THR A 344 15.02 38.24 -27.67
C THR A 344 15.78 39.13 -26.68
N PHE A 345 15.67 38.85 -25.37
CA PHE A 345 16.33 39.59 -24.29
C PHE A 345 17.15 38.69 -23.36
N SER A 346 17.26 37.38 -23.64
CA SER A 346 17.88 36.41 -22.75
C SER A 346 18.50 35.25 -23.54
N ALA A 347 19.82 35.31 -23.74
CA ALA A 347 20.57 34.30 -24.49
C ALA A 347 20.44 32.88 -23.89
N SER A 348 20.38 32.74 -22.55
CA SER A 348 20.18 31.44 -21.90
C SER A 348 18.75 30.87 -22.08
N LEU A 349 17.78 31.70 -22.46
CA LEU A 349 16.43 31.25 -22.79
C LEU A 349 16.35 30.77 -24.25
N ASP A 350 16.99 31.47 -25.19
CA ASP A 350 17.13 31.01 -26.58
C ASP A 350 17.95 29.71 -26.65
N GLU A 351 19.10 29.65 -25.95
CA GLU A 351 19.93 28.44 -25.84
C GLU A 351 19.11 27.24 -25.33
N TYR A 352 18.31 27.42 -24.29
CA TYR A 352 17.39 26.38 -23.80
C TYR A 352 16.35 25.98 -24.86
N VAL A 353 15.75 26.94 -25.56
CA VAL A 353 14.72 26.68 -26.58
C VAL A 353 15.29 25.91 -27.78
N GLN A 354 16.46 26.29 -28.31
CA GLN A 354 17.10 25.54 -29.40
C GLN A 354 17.54 24.14 -28.94
N ASN A 355 18.15 24.02 -27.77
CA ASN A 355 18.62 22.76 -27.19
C ASN A 355 17.45 21.78 -26.91
N CYS A 356 16.28 22.28 -26.49
CA CYS A 356 15.07 21.46 -26.37
C CYS A 356 14.52 21.05 -27.76
N LYS A 357 14.57 21.95 -28.75
CA LYS A 357 14.09 21.70 -30.12
C LYS A 357 14.92 20.65 -30.84
N GLU A 358 16.25 20.68 -30.69
CA GLU A 358 17.18 19.67 -31.21
C GLU A 358 16.86 18.30 -30.59
N LYS A 359 16.83 18.20 -29.25
CA LYS A 359 16.48 16.95 -28.54
C LYS A 359 15.09 16.40 -28.90
N VAL A 360 14.12 17.26 -29.20
CA VAL A 360 12.78 16.88 -29.67
C VAL A 360 12.83 16.29 -31.08
N GLN A 361 13.71 16.79 -31.94
CA GLN A 361 13.93 16.25 -33.29
C GLN A 361 14.71 14.92 -33.23
N ASP A 362 15.79 14.86 -32.44
CA ASP A 362 16.62 13.65 -32.23
C ASP A 362 15.80 12.45 -31.73
N LEU A 363 14.82 12.69 -30.86
CA LEU A 363 13.95 11.66 -30.29
C LEU A 363 12.73 11.34 -31.16
N GLY A 364 12.59 11.95 -32.34
CA GLY A 364 11.44 11.74 -33.25
C GLY A 364 10.11 12.28 -32.70
N LEU A 365 10.13 13.21 -31.74
CA LEU A 365 8.93 13.71 -31.06
C LEU A 365 8.30 14.92 -31.77
N ALA A 366 8.95 15.46 -32.80
CA ALA A 366 8.42 16.56 -33.60
C ALA A 366 7.27 16.10 -34.54
N PRO A 367 6.26 16.96 -34.81
CA PRO A 367 6.04 18.29 -34.24
C PRO A 367 5.53 18.23 -32.79
N VAL A 368 5.82 19.28 -32.01
CA VAL A 368 5.22 19.50 -30.68
C VAL A 368 3.98 20.36 -30.84
N THR A 369 2.92 20.06 -30.08
CA THR A 369 1.61 20.72 -30.17
C THR A 369 1.32 21.57 -28.93
N ARG A 370 0.34 22.49 -29.00
CA ARG A 370 -0.17 23.21 -27.82
C ARG A 370 -0.62 22.26 -26.71
N LYS A 371 -1.19 21.09 -27.06
CA LYS A 371 -1.60 20.07 -26.09
C LYS A 371 -0.40 19.48 -25.35
N ASP A 372 0.68 19.16 -26.05
CA ASP A 372 1.90 18.64 -25.41
C ASP A 372 2.46 19.64 -24.38
N LEU A 373 2.45 20.95 -24.71
CA LEU A 373 2.86 22.00 -23.77
C LEU A 373 1.94 22.07 -22.55
N PHE A 374 0.61 21.97 -22.74
CA PHE A 374 -0.36 21.90 -21.66
C PHE A 374 -0.13 20.69 -20.74
N ASP A 375 -0.04 19.48 -21.31
CA ASP A 375 0.13 18.23 -20.54
C ASP A 375 1.47 18.24 -19.75
N MET A 376 2.55 18.78 -20.34
CA MET A 376 3.83 19.00 -19.65
C MET A 376 3.75 20.07 -18.54
N LEU A 377 2.99 21.15 -18.74
CA LEU A 377 2.85 22.23 -17.76
C LEU A 377 1.96 21.82 -16.58
N VAL A 378 0.96 20.97 -16.80
CA VAL A 378 0.06 20.46 -15.75
C VAL A 378 0.69 19.30 -14.96
N ASN A 379 1.63 18.55 -15.54
CA ASN A 379 2.33 17.43 -14.88
C ASN A 379 2.86 17.78 -13.48
N LYS A 380 2.72 16.88 -12.50
CA LYS A 380 3.11 17.09 -11.09
C LYS A 380 4.55 17.58 -10.90
N PHE A 381 5.48 17.21 -11.80
CA PHE A 381 6.93 17.41 -11.64
C PHE A 381 7.53 18.51 -12.52
N THR A 382 6.72 19.29 -13.26
CA THR A 382 7.22 20.45 -14.01
C THR A 382 7.97 21.39 -13.07
N PRO A 383 9.20 21.84 -13.40
CA PRO A 383 9.97 22.71 -12.53
C PRO A 383 9.36 24.11 -12.37
N ASP A 384 9.69 24.80 -11.26
CA ASP A 384 9.31 26.20 -10.99
C ASP A 384 9.82 27.20 -12.05
N LYS A 385 10.74 26.77 -12.93
CA LYS A 385 11.33 27.52 -14.05
C LYS A 385 10.63 27.24 -15.39
N PHE A 386 9.34 26.91 -15.40
CA PHE A 386 8.55 26.58 -16.59
C PHE A 386 8.44 27.66 -17.69
N VAL A 387 9.10 28.82 -17.53
CA VAL A 387 9.16 29.92 -18.52
C VAL A 387 9.62 29.42 -19.90
N GLY A 388 10.66 28.58 -19.94
CA GLY A 388 11.19 28.04 -21.20
C GLY A 388 10.23 27.16 -21.98
N ILE A 389 9.29 26.47 -21.31
CA ILE A 389 8.26 25.65 -21.97
C ILE A 389 7.23 26.55 -22.68
N ILE A 390 6.94 27.72 -22.10
CA ILE A 390 6.04 28.72 -22.69
C ILE A 390 6.72 29.45 -23.85
N GLU A 391 8.00 29.83 -23.69
CA GLU A 391 8.76 30.50 -24.74
C GLU A 391 9.02 29.57 -25.94
N TYR A 392 9.21 28.26 -25.73
CA TYR A 392 9.22 27.27 -26.80
C TYR A 392 7.90 27.27 -27.63
N GLY A 393 6.76 27.50 -26.98
CA GLY A 393 5.47 27.70 -27.66
C GLY A 393 5.44 28.95 -28.54
N HIS A 394 6.03 30.06 -28.07
CA HIS A 394 6.13 31.30 -28.83
C HIS A 394 7.12 31.18 -30.01
N ASP A 395 8.33 30.67 -29.76
CA ASP A 395 9.43 30.72 -30.73
C ASP A 395 9.46 29.53 -31.69
N VAL A 396 9.08 28.33 -31.25
CA VAL A 396 9.15 27.11 -32.09
C VAL A 396 7.79 26.76 -32.69
N LEU A 397 6.72 26.79 -31.90
CA LEU A 397 5.36 26.55 -32.40
C LEU A 397 4.73 27.79 -33.06
N ARG A 398 5.34 28.97 -32.93
CA ARG A 398 4.83 30.25 -33.46
C ARG A 398 3.44 30.64 -32.92
N MET A 399 3.11 30.20 -31.71
CA MET A 399 1.85 30.54 -31.05
C MET A 399 1.73 32.06 -30.84
N SER A 400 0.59 32.62 -31.19
CA SER A 400 0.29 34.03 -30.96
C SER A 400 0.24 34.38 -29.48
N ALA A 401 0.38 35.67 -29.16
CA ALA A 401 0.22 36.16 -27.78
C ALA A 401 -1.17 35.84 -27.18
N SER A 402 -2.20 35.66 -28.02
CA SER A 402 -3.53 35.22 -27.59
C SER A 402 -3.53 33.75 -27.18
N GLU A 403 -3.00 32.86 -28.02
CA GLU A 403 -2.92 31.42 -27.73
C GLU A 403 -1.99 31.10 -26.55
N ILE A 404 -0.93 31.89 -26.36
CA ILE A 404 -0.06 31.83 -25.17
C ILE A 404 -0.80 32.28 -23.91
N LYS A 405 -1.69 33.28 -23.99
CA LYS A 405 -2.56 33.67 -22.85
C LYS A 405 -3.60 32.59 -22.55
N GLU A 406 -4.22 32.03 -23.58
CA GLU A 406 -5.18 30.93 -23.48
C GLU A 406 -4.53 29.70 -22.82
N LEU A 407 -3.36 29.27 -23.30
CA LEU A 407 -2.57 28.20 -22.69
C LEU A 407 -2.21 28.48 -21.22
N LYS A 408 -1.81 29.71 -20.87
CA LYS A 408 -1.57 30.10 -19.47
C LYS A 408 -2.84 29.99 -18.61
N GLN A 409 -3.99 30.34 -19.16
CA GLN A 409 -5.29 30.23 -18.49
C GLN A 409 -5.71 28.77 -18.29
N ASP A 410 -5.63 27.93 -19.33
CA ASP A 410 -5.93 26.50 -19.24
C ASP A 410 -5.07 25.81 -18.18
N VAL A 411 -3.75 26.07 -18.22
CA VAL A 411 -2.77 25.52 -17.27
C VAL A 411 -3.08 26.00 -15.85
N ALA A 412 -3.42 27.28 -15.67
CA ALA A 412 -3.80 27.81 -14.35
C ALA A 412 -5.03 27.09 -13.79
N LEU A 413 -6.08 26.90 -14.58
CA LEU A 413 -7.30 26.21 -14.13
C LEU A 413 -7.04 24.73 -13.84
N ALA A 414 -6.32 24.02 -14.72
CA ALA A 414 -5.98 22.61 -14.53
C ALA A 414 -5.05 22.39 -13.32
N CYS A 415 -4.15 23.33 -13.02
CA CYS A 415 -3.26 23.26 -11.85
C CYS A 415 -4.00 23.35 -10.51
N LEU A 416 -5.27 23.78 -10.48
CA LEU A 416 -6.07 23.79 -9.24
C LEU A 416 -6.35 22.38 -8.71
N GLU A 417 -6.53 21.39 -9.60
CA GLU A 417 -6.70 19.97 -9.22
C GLU A 417 -5.35 19.27 -8.91
N VAL A 418 -4.22 19.85 -9.34
CA VAL A 418 -2.87 19.28 -9.15
C VAL A 418 -2.24 19.86 -7.89
N GLY A 419 -2.55 19.25 -6.74
CA GLY A 419 -2.32 19.80 -5.40
C GLY A 419 -0.90 20.29 -5.02
N CYS A 420 0.15 20.02 -5.81
CA CYS A 420 1.53 20.50 -5.60
C CYS A 420 1.90 21.78 -6.38
N LYS A 421 0.99 22.36 -7.17
CA LYS A 421 1.25 23.46 -8.13
C LYS A 421 1.18 24.90 -7.58
N GLY A 422 1.11 25.11 -6.27
CA GLY A 422 0.89 26.45 -5.69
C GLY A 422 1.91 27.51 -6.12
N LYS A 423 3.18 27.15 -6.35
CA LYS A 423 4.21 28.07 -6.88
C LYS A 423 3.99 28.47 -8.34
N MET A 424 3.56 27.52 -9.18
CA MET A 424 3.27 27.78 -10.59
C MET A 424 2.08 28.73 -10.73
N LEU A 425 1.02 28.47 -9.95
CA LEU A 425 -0.16 29.33 -9.87
C LEU A 425 0.20 30.75 -9.41
N LYS A 426 0.98 30.87 -8.33
CA LYS A 426 1.50 32.16 -7.85
C LYS A 426 2.20 32.93 -8.98
N LYS A 427 3.16 32.30 -9.67
CA LYS A 427 3.89 32.94 -10.78
C LYS A 427 2.97 33.35 -11.94
N LEU A 428 1.98 32.52 -12.29
CA LEU A 428 1.02 32.84 -13.35
C LEU A 428 0.18 34.09 -13.00
N VAL A 429 -0.25 34.22 -11.74
CA VAL A 429 -0.98 35.41 -11.26
C VAL A 429 -0.05 36.64 -11.15
N GLU A 430 1.18 36.48 -10.68
CA GLU A 430 2.19 37.57 -10.66
C GLU A 430 2.52 38.11 -12.07
N ALA A 431 2.29 37.31 -13.12
CA ALA A 431 2.59 37.66 -14.51
C ALA A 431 1.39 38.14 -15.34
N ASP A 432 0.15 37.80 -14.95
CA ASP A 432 -1.10 38.25 -15.56
C ASP A 432 -2.15 38.44 -14.44
N PRO A 433 -2.17 39.57 -13.71
CA PRO A 433 -3.00 39.74 -12.52
C PRO A 433 -4.50 39.43 -12.69
N PRO A 434 -5.16 39.70 -13.83
CA PRO A 434 -6.54 39.25 -14.09
C PRO A 434 -6.77 37.73 -13.99
N MET A 435 -5.71 36.91 -14.08
CA MET A 435 -5.77 35.46 -13.84
C MET A 435 -6.32 35.12 -12.45
N ARG A 436 -6.10 35.99 -11.45
CA ARG A 436 -6.64 35.86 -10.10
C ARG A 436 -8.17 35.79 -10.09
N ASP A 437 -8.81 36.69 -10.86
CA ASP A 437 -10.27 36.81 -10.93
C ASP A 437 -10.88 35.71 -11.82
N VAL A 438 -10.15 35.26 -12.84
CA VAL A 438 -10.51 34.08 -13.65
C VAL A 438 -10.51 32.81 -12.79
N ILE A 439 -9.46 32.60 -11.98
CA ILE A 439 -9.38 31.48 -11.02
C ILE A 439 -10.52 31.56 -10.01
N ALA A 440 -10.75 32.74 -9.41
CA ALA A 440 -11.81 32.91 -8.41
C ALA A 440 -13.20 32.60 -8.98
N THR A 441 -13.49 33.15 -10.17
CA THR A 441 -14.75 32.93 -10.90
C THR A 441 -14.92 31.46 -11.25
N HIS A 442 -13.88 30.79 -11.77
CA HIS A 442 -13.93 29.37 -12.11
C HIS A 442 -14.22 28.49 -10.90
N VAL A 443 -13.53 28.70 -9.78
CA VAL A 443 -13.71 27.90 -8.56
C VAL A 443 -15.12 28.06 -8.00
N VAL A 444 -15.61 29.29 -7.87
CA VAL A 444 -16.94 29.58 -7.30
C VAL A 444 -18.07 29.02 -8.19
N GLN A 445 -17.93 29.07 -9.52
CA GLN A 445 -18.96 28.61 -10.45
C GLN A 445 -18.93 27.10 -10.72
N ASN A 446 -17.76 26.46 -10.78
CA ASN A 446 -17.61 25.10 -11.32
C ASN A 446 -17.15 24.06 -10.28
N LEU A 447 -16.71 24.50 -9.10
CA LEU A 447 -16.09 23.65 -8.08
C LEU A 447 -16.72 23.79 -6.68
N ARG A 448 -17.82 24.56 -6.53
CA ARG A 448 -18.60 24.56 -5.28
C ARG A 448 -19.32 23.21 -5.12
N LEU A 449 -19.17 22.56 -3.97
CA LEU A 449 -19.83 21.29 -3.63
C LEU A 449 -21.00 21.47 -2.67
N ASN A 450 -22.06 20.69 -2.91
CA ASN A 450 -23.28 20.59 -2.12
C ASN A 450 -23.53 19.12 -1.73
N LEU A 451 -24.53 18.88 -0.87
CA LEU A 451 -24.85 17.53 -0.39
C LEU A 451 -25.43 16.61 -1.47
N ASP A 452 -26.07 17.19 -2.48
CA ASP A 452 -26.69 16.47 -3.61
C ASP A 452 -25.68 16.09 -4.70
N ASP A 453 -24.50 16.73 -4.73
CA ASP A 453 -23.37 16.37 -5.58
C ASP A 453 -22.62 15.11 -5.08
N LEU A 454 -22.98 14.61 -3.88
CA LEU A 454 -22.38 13.44 -3.25
C LEU A 454 -23.20 12.15 -3.50
N PRO A 455 -22.53 10.99 -3.68
CA PRO A 455 -23.19 9.68 -3.78
C PRO A 455 -24.16 9.40 -2.65
N TRP A 456 -25.11 8.50 -2.91
CA TRP A 456 -26.16 8.15 -1.96
C TRP A 456 -25.57 7.40 -0.77
N SER A 457 -25.95 7.76 0.45
CA SER A 457 -25.38 7.18 1.69
C SER A 457 -25.72 5.70 1.94
N ASP A 458 -26.52 5.09 1.07
CA ASP A 458 -26.75 3.63 1.03
C ASP A 458 -25.76 2.92 0.06
N ASP A 459 -25.10 3.65 -0.83
CA ASP A 459 -24.04 3.19 -1.73
C ASP A 459 -22.67 3.45 -1.09
N GLU A 460 -22.28 2.52 -0.22
CA GLU A 460 -21.02 2.62 0.53
C GLU A 460 -19.78 2.52 -0.38
N GLU A 461 -19.89 1.87 -1.54
CA GLU A 461 -18.78 1.77 -2.49
C GLU A 461 -18.55 3.11 -3.20
N ALA A 462 -19.59 3.74 -3.76
CA ALA A 462 -19.45 5.08 -4.34
C ALA A 462 -19.03 6.11 -3.30
N CYS A 463 -19.57 6.06 -2.07
CA CYS A 463 -19.13 6.91 -0.95
C CYS A 463 -17.66 6.68 -0.56
N GLN A 464 -17.15 5.44 -0.64
CA GLN A 464 -15.73 5.14 -0.39
C GLN A 464 -14.83 5.57 -1.56
N GLN A 465 -15.30 5.48 -2.81
CA GLN A 465 -14.53 5.85 -4.00
C GLN A 465 -14.53 7.35 -4.30
N PHE A 466 -15.52 8.12 -3.83
CA PHE A 466 -15.65 9.55 -4.11
C PHE A 466 -14.39 10.36 -3.76
N GLU A 467 -13.95 11.23 -4.66
CA GLU A 467 -12.77 12.08 -4.46
C GLU A 467 -13.04 13.48 -5.05
N ALA A 468 -13.07 14.49 -4.19
CA ALA A 468 -13.34 15.86 -4.60
C ALA A 468 -12.19 16.39 -5.49
N LYS A 469 -12.52 17.27 -6.45
CA LYS A 469 -11.59 17.72 -7.50
C LYS A 469 -10.31 18.39 -6.97
N LEU A 470 -10.49 19.43 -6.17
CA LEU A 470 -9.42 20.15 -5.47
C LEU A 470 -8.90 19.36 -4.25
N CYS A 471 -7.74 19.74 -3.74
CA CYS A 471 -7.19 19.24 -2.45
C CYS A 471 -6.98 17.72 -2.35
N ARG A 472 -6.86 16.99 -3.48
CA ARG A 472 -6.53 15.56 -3.48
C ARG A 472 -5.20 15.29 -2.78
N ASP A 473 -5.13 14.22 -1.98
CA ASP A 473 -3.92 13.85 -1.25
C ASP A 473 -2.97 13.02 -2.14
N PHE A 474 -1.85 13.63 -2.50
CA PHE A 474 -0.80 13.04 -3.33
C PHE A 474 0.33 12.37 -2.52
N VAL A 475 0.30 12.46 -1.19
CA VAL A 475 1.32 11.92 -0.27
C VAL A 475 0.86 10.58 0.33
N ILE A 476 -0.39 10.50 0.79
CA ILE A 476 -0.98 9.31 1.45
C ILE A 476 -1.50 8.28 0.42
N CYS A 477 -1.21 8.49 -0.87
CA CYS A 477 -1.79 7.82 -2.04
C CYS A 477 -2.07 6.31 -1.88
N ARG A 478 -3.33 6.00 -1.55
CA ARG A 478 -4.05 4.69 -1.62
C ARG A 478 -3.44 3.46 -0.92
N ARG A 479 -2.26 3.49 -0.28
CA ARG A 479 -1.62 2.32 0.36
C ARG A 479 -2.47 1.56 1.41
N TYR A 480 -3.50 2.19 1.97
CA TYR A 480 -4.44 1.56 2.91
C TYR A 480 -5.83 1.27 2.34
N ARG A 481 -6.18 1.80 1.16
CA ARG A 481 -7.37 1.39 0.40
C ARG A 481 -6.95 0.31 -0.60
N TYR A 482 -6.64 -0.88 -0.07
CA TYR A 482 -6.67 -2.09 -0.91
C TYR A 482 -8.06 -2.16 -1.55
N PRO A 483 -8.20 -2.46 -2.85
CA PRO A 483 -9.45 -2.98 -3.35
C PRO A 483 -9.75 -4.26 -2.57
N ALA A 484 -10.88 -4.31 -1.88
CA ALA A 484 -11.39 -5.57 -1.38
C ALA A 484 -11.57 -6.48 -2.59
N ALA A 485 -10.96 -7.67 -2.58
CA ALA A 485 -11.03 -8.57 -3.73
C ALA A 485 -12.50 -8.94 -3.98
N THR A 486 -13.08 -8.40 -5.04
CA THR A 486 -14.43 -8.74 -5.48
C THR A 486 -14.46 -10.22 -5.81
N ASP A 487 -15.39 -10.96 -5.19
CA ASP A 487 -15.52 -12.41 -5.39
C ASP A 487 -16.25 -12.66 -6.72
N ASP A 488 -15.56 -12.38 -7.84
CA ASP A 488 -16.04 -12.44 -9.23
C ASP A 488 -16.30 -13.87 -9.74
N ARG A 489 -16.73 -14.76 -8.84
CA ARG A 489 -17.17 -16.14 -9.10
C ARG A 489 -18.52 -16.25 -9.82
N ARG A 490 -19.06 -15.16 -10.38
CA ARG A 490 -20.44 -15.11 -10.93
C ARG A 490 -20.60 -14.39 -12.27
N ARG A 491 -19.63 -14.50 -13.20
CA ARG A 491 -19.90 -14.48 -14.66
C ARG A 491 -18.68 -14.88 -15.52
N ALA A 492 -18.71 -16.09 -16.06
CA ALA A 492 -17.95 -16.51 -17.24
C ALA A 492 -18.79 -17.57 -17.97
N GLY A 493 -19.09 -17.36 -19.25
CA GLY A 493 -20.12 -18.16 -19.93
C GLY A 493 -20.53 -17.67 -21.33
N ALA A 494 -19.56 -17.20 -22.11
CA ALA A 494 -19.68 -16.97 -23.55
C ALA A 494 -18.32 -17.31 -24.18
N ALA A 495 -18.32 -17.85 -25.39
CA ALA A 495 -17.12 -18.24 -26.12
C ALA A 495 -17.03 -17.47 -27.45
N GLU A 496 -15.81 -17.20 -27.90
CA GLU A 496 -15.53 -16.80 -29.29
C GLU A 496 -14.51 -17.78 -29.92
N PRO A 497 -14.51 -17.92 -31.26
CA PRO A 497 -13.84 -19.02 -31.96
C PRO A 497 -12.45 -18.68 -32.52
N ASP A 498 -11.82 -19.69 -33.11
CA ASP A 498 -10.45 -19.65 -33.65
C ASP A 498 -10.19 -18.62 -34.77
N HIS A 499 -8.92 -18.23 -34.91
CA HIS A 499 -8.37 -17.71 -36.15
C HIS A 499 -7.06 -18.42 -36.53
N PRO A 500 -6.76 -18.62 -37.82
CA PRO A 500 -5.87 -19.69 -38.28
C PRO A 500 -4.41 -19.26 -38.49
N GLN A 501 -3.52 -20.26 -38.47
CA GLN A 501 -2.10 -20.12 -38.82
C GLN A 501 -1.89 -19.89 -40.32
N GLN A 502 -0.83 -19.17 -40.68
CA GLN A 502 -0.19 -19.26 -42.00
C GLN A 502 1.36 -19.34 -41.89
N PRO A 503 2.06 -19.83 -42.93
CA PRO A 503 3.33 -20.54 -42.75
C PRO A 503 4.59 -19.70 -43.00
N GLY A 504 5.75 -20.28 -42.68
CA GLY A 504 7.06 -19.63 -42.79
C GLY A 504 7.68 -19.58 -44.20
N GLY A 505 8.74 -18.79 -44.32
CA GLY A 505 9.61 -18.69 -45.51
C GLY A 505 11.06 -19.07 -45.19
N ASN A 506 11.79 -19.57 -46.20
CA ASN A 506 13.13 -20.14 -46.05
C ASN A 506 14.26 -19.19 -46.53
N ALA A 507 15.38 -19.21 -45.78
CA ALA A 507 16.75 -19.00 -46.28
C ALA A 507 17.10 -17.59 -46.86
N PRO A 508 18.37 -17.29 -47.21
CA PRO A 508 19.60 -18.07 -47.03
C PRO A 508 20.73 -17.34 -46.25
N ALA A 509 21.83 -18.05 -45.96
CA ALA A 509 23.14 -17.46 -45.67
C ALA A 509 23.88 -17.17 -47.00
N PRO A 510 24.88 -16.26 -47.03
CA PRO A 510 26.27 -16.69 -46.79
C PRO A 510 27.17 -15.62 -46.14
N GLY A 511 28.43 -15.98 -45.85
CA GLY A 511 29.50 -15.03 -45.49
C GLY A 511 30.72 -15.72 -44.87
N HIS A 512 31.88 -15.66 -45.53
CA HIS A 512 33.17 -16.19 -45.04
C HIS A 512 34.17 -15.03 -44.86
N ALA A 513 35.26 -15.29 -44.14
CA ALA A 513 36.37 -14.37 -43.83
C ALA A 513 36.02 -13.25 -42.81
N ASP A 514 36.97 -12.69 -42.05
CA ASP A 514 38.44 -12.79 -42.20
C ASP A 514 39.19 -13.32 -40.97
N GLN A 515 40.46 -13.67 -41.20
CA GLN A 515 41.37 -14.28 -40.21
C GLN A 515 42.55 -13.33 -39.92
N MET A 516 42.79 -13.00 -38.65
CA MET A 516 43.96 -12.21 -38.23
C MET A 516 44.66 -12.84 -37.02
N ASP A 517 45.85 -13.37 -37.26
CA ASP A 517 46.79 -13.77 -36.22
C ASP A 517 47.47 -12.54 -35.59
N VAL A 518 47.56 -12.50 -34.26
CA VAL A 518 48.46 -11.59 -33.54
C VAL A 518 49.09 -12.33 -32.36
N ASP A 519 50.21 -12.99 -32.62
CA ASP A 519 51.11 -13.47 -31.56
C ASP A 519 51.81 -12.28 -30.87
N ALA A 520 51.63 -12.14 -29.56
CA ALA A 520 52.41 -11.23 -28.73
C ALA A 520 52.49 -11.77 -27.29
N ALA A 521 53.50 -12.61 -27.02
CA ALA A 521 53.73 -13.14 -25.68
C ALA A 521 54.15 -12.04 -24.69
N ASN A 522 53.73 -12.18 -23.42
CA ASN A 522 54.54 -11.69 -22.31
C ASN A 522 54.40 -12.58 -21.08
N ASN A 523 55.48 -12.69 -20.31
CA ASN A 523 55.71 -13.81 -19.39
C ASN A 523 56.13 -13.30 -18.01
N ALA A 524 55.34 -13.62 -16.97
CA ALA A 524 55.65 -13.31 -15.57
C ALA A 524 55.09 -14.40 -14.65
N GLY A 525 55.99 -15.24 -14.11
CA GLY A 525 55.65 -16.28 -13.13
C GLY A 525 55.41 -15.74 -11.70
N PRO A 526 54.87 -16.56 -10.79
CA PRO A 526 54.37 -16.12 -9.48
C PRO A 526 55.41 -16.18 -8.35
N ALA A 527 55.10 -15.50 -7.24
CA ALA A 527 55.71 -15.68 -5.92
C ALA A 527 54.63 -15.90 -4.84
N PRO A 528 54.92 -16.60 -3.72
CA PRO A 528 53.90 -17.30 -2.94
C PRO A 528 53.36 -16.55 -1.70
N ALA A 529 52.43 -17.20 -1.00
CA ALA A 529 51.79 -16.72 0.22
C ALA A 529 52.70 -16.71 1.45
N VAL A 530 52.27 -15.96 2.47
CA VAL A 530 52.71 -16.10 3.87
C VAL A 530 51.48 -16.49 4.69
N GLU A 531 51.61 -17.53 5.50
CA GLU A 531 50.61 -17.96 6.48
C GLU A 531 50.96 -17.37 7.84
N ASP A 532 50.02 -16.68 8.49
CA ASP A 532 50.18 -16.25 9.89
C ASP A 532 49.21 -17.04 10.80
N HIS A 533 49.80 -17.80 11.72
CA HIS A 533 49.08 -18.59 12.72
C HIS A 533 48.81 -17.76 13.98
N ALA A 534 47.65 -17.11 14.07
CA ALA A 534 47.15 -16.58 15.34
C ALA A 534 46.59 -17.72 16.21
N LEU A 535 47.23 -17.96 17.35
CA LEU A 535 46.70 -18.78 18.44
C LEU A 535 45.97 -17.85 19.42
N GLU A 536 44.64 -17.97 19.50
CA GLU A 536 43.85 -17.46 20.62
C GLU A 536 43.27 -18.66 21.37
N SER A 537 43.42 -18.65 22.69
CA SER A 537 43.02 -19.74 23.59
C SER A 537 41.58 -19.59 24.06
N ASP A 538 40.87 -20.72 24.16
CA ASP A 538 39.58 -20.79 24.86
C ASP A 538 39.73 -20.40 26.34
N ASP A 539 38.79 -19.62 26.87
CA ASP A 539 38.31 -19.70 28.26
C ASP A 539 37.01 -18.88 28.36
N ASP A 540 35.86 -19.54 28.32
CA ASP A 540 34.53 -18.93 28.50
C ASP A 540 33.59 -19.94 29.20
N GLU A 541 33.09 -19.59 30.39
CA GLU A 541 32.35 -20.52 31.25
C GLU A 541 30.93 -20.81 30.74
N ILE A 542 30.61 -22.08 30.50
CA ILE A 542 29.26 -22.47 30.04
C ILE A 542 28.29 -22.50 31.23
N ALA A 543 27.61 -21.37 31.45
CA ALA A 543 26.35 -21.36 32.22
C ALA A 543 25.27 -22.19 31.50
N ASP A 544 24.44 -22.91 32.25
CA ASP A 544 23.33 -23.69 31.69
C ASP A 544 22.12 -22.79 31.36
N ASP A 545 22.20 -22.19 30.18
CA ASP A 545 21.17 -21.32 29.60
C ASP A 545 19.93 -22.15 29.19
N GLU A 546 18.75 -21.76 29.68
CA GLU A 546 17.50 -22.50 29.49
C GLU A 546 16.93 -22.24 28.07
N LEU A 547 16.46 -23.29 27.39
CA LEU A 547 16.23 -23.29 25.94
C LEU A 547 14.96 -22.53 25.49
N ASP A 548 15.01 -21.20 25.50
CA ASP A 548 13.95 -20.33 24.98
C ASP A 548 13.86 -20.43 23.43
N PRO A 549 12.71 -20.80 22.84
CA PRO A 549 12.61 -21.07 21.40
C PRO A 549 12.48 -19.79 20.56
N GLU A 550 13.59 -19.09 20.30
CA GLU A 550 13.69 -17.93 19.39
C GLU A 550 13.38 -18.27 17.90
N GLY A 551 12.09 -18.46 17.61
CA GLY A 551 11.55 -18.71 16.28
C GLY A 551 10.03 -18.53 16.26
N GLY A 552 9.56 -17.30 16.08
CA GLY A 552 8.14 -16.95 16.14
C GLY A 552 7.26 -17.74 15.15
N PRO A 553 6.02 -18.09 15.53
CA PRO A 553 5.21 -19.09 14.81
C PRO A 553 4.80 -18.68 13.39
N GLU A 554 4.72 -17.38 13.08
CA GLU A 554 4.32 -16.89 11.73
C GLU A 554 5.20 -17.44 10.59
N GLU A 555 6.46 -17.75 10.87
CA GLU A 555 7.44 -18.13 9.83
C GLU A 555 7.43 -19.63 9.51
N LEU A 556 7.29 -20.51 10.51
CA LEU A 556 7.10 -21.95 10.28
C LEU A 556 5.72 -22.27 9.68
N VAL A 557 4.70 -21.45 9.96
CA VAL A 557 3.38 -21.54 9.32
C VAL A 557 3.50 -21.27 7.82
N ARG A 558 4.28 -20.26 7.40
CA ARG A 558 4.53 -19.97 5.98
C ARG A 558 5.14 -21.15 5.22
N GLY A 559 6.12 -21.84 5.79
CA GLY A 559 6.76 -22.99 5.14
C GLY A 559 5.78 -24.12 4.79
N VAL A 560 4.90 -24.48 5.73
CA VAL A 560 3.89 -25.54 5.52
C VAL A 560 2.74 -25.07 4.61
N TYR A 561 2.28 -23.83 4.78
CA TYR A 561 1.23 -23.28 3.90
C TYR A 561 1.70 -23.16 2.44
N VAL A 562 2.96 -22.78 2.18
CA VAL A 562 3.51 -22.79 0.81
C VAL A 562 3.48 -24.20 0.22
N HIS A 563 3.82 -25.22 1.01
CA HIS A 563 3.81 -26.61 0.54
C HIS A 563 2.41 -27.17 0.26
N ALA A 564 1.39 -26.71 0.99
CA ALA A 564 -0.01 -27.04 0.76
C ALA A 564 -0.61 -26.25 -0.42
N LEU A 565 -0.36 -24.94 -0.48
CA LEU A 565 -0.84 -24.05 -1.55
C LEU A 565 -0.18 -24.35 -2.90
N ALA A 566 1.01 -24.95 -2.92
CA ALA A 566 1.66 -25.42 -4.16
C ALA A 566 0.78 -26.38 -4.98
N ARG A 567 -0.12 -27.15 -4.34
CA ARG A 567 -1.09 -28.02 -5.04
C ARG A 567 -2.28 -27.27 -5.65
N ASN A 568 -2.53 -26.03 -5.25
CA ASN A 568 -3.68 -25.21 -5.66
C ASN A 568 -3.28 -24.01 -6.56
N GLN A 569 -2.07 -23.99 -7.13
CA GLN A 569 -1.57 -22.87 -7.93
C GLN A 569 -2.32 -22.63 -9.27
N SER A 570 -3.15 -23.58 -9.70
CA SER A 570 -3.95 -23.50 -10.93
C SER A 570 -5.05 -22.44 -10.96
N LEU A 571 -5.30 -21.74 -9.85
CA LEU A 571 -6.34 -20.72 -9.71
C LEU A 571 -5.81 -19.28 -9.53
N ILE A 572 -4.51 -19.05 -9.72
CA ILE A 572 -3.93 -17.70 -9.68
C ILE A 572 -4.11 -17.05 -11.07
N PRO A 573 -4.68 -15.82 -11.18
CA PRO A 573 -4.84 -15.13 -12.46
C PRO A 573 -3.50 -14.97 -13.20
N THR A 574 -3.50 -15.26 -14.50
CA THR A 574 -2.30 -15.27 -15.37
C THR A 574 -1.51 -13.96 -15.35
N ALA A 575 -2.21 -12.82 -15.21
CA ALA A 575 -1.59 -11.50 -15.06
C ALA A 575 -0.63 -11.42 -13.84
N HIS A 576 -0.96 -12.04 -12.71
CA HIS A 576 -0.07 -12.07 -11.55
C HIS A 576 1.17 -12.97 -11.75
N ILE A 577 1.07 -13.98 -12.62
CA ILE A 577 2.16 -14.94 -12.90
C ILE A 577 3.27 -14.29 -13.75
N GLN A 578 2.92 -13.31 -14.59
CA GLN A 578 3.87 -12.55 -15.43
C GLN A 578 4.66 -11.49 -14.65
N GLY A 579 4.13 -10.99 -13.53
CA GLY A 579 4.79 -10.03 -12.63
C GLY A 579 4.44 -8.56 -12.90
N GLN A 580 4.57 -7.73 -11.86
CA GLN A 580 4.34 -6.28 -11.92
C GLN A 580 5.55 -5.53 -12.48
N ILE A 581 5.32 -4.44 -13.22
CA ILE A 581 6.35 -3.53 -13.74
C ILE A 581 6.55 -2.38 -12.74
N GLY A 582 7.79 -1.92 -12.57
CA GLY A 582 8.12 -0.81 -11.68
C GLY A 582 9.55 -0.30 -11.89
N GLN A 583 9.85 0.85 -11.29
CA GLN A 583 11.12 1.59 -11.43
C GLN A 583 12.20 1.11 -10.45
N ASP A 584 12.25 -0.18 -10.18
CA ASP A 584 13.32 -0.79 -9.39
C ASP A 584 14.47 -1.17 -10.32
N THR A 585 15.72 -0.82 -9.97
CA THR A 585 16.88 -1.24 -10.75
C THR A 585 17.25 -2.68 -10.40
N LEU A 586 17.80 -3.39 -11.39
CA LEU A 586 18.33 -4.75 -11.24
C LEU A 586 19.25 -4.88 -10.01
N THR A 587 20.21 -3.97 -9.86
CA THR A 587 21.17 -3.95 -8.74
C THR A 587 20.48 -3.69 -7.39
N ALA A 588 19.48 -2.80 -7.33
CA ALA A 588 18.74 -2.56 -6.09
C ALA A 588 17.95 -3.80 -5.65
N MET A 589 17.33 -4.51 -6.60
CA MET A 589 16.55 -5.72 -6.31
C MET A 589 17.41 -6.95 -6.01
N ILE A 590 18.58 -7.07 -6.65
CA ILE A 590 19.62 -8.03 -6.28
C ILE A 590 20.04 -7.81 -4.82
N ARG A 591 20.45 -6.59 -4.46
CA ARG A 591 20.82 -6.25 -3.07
C ARG A 591 19.67 -6.53 -2.11
N LYS A 592 18.43 -6.21 -2.50
CA LYS A 592 17.24 -6.47 -1.68
C LYS A 592 17.01 -7.97 -1.46
N ASP A 593 17.30 -8.83 -2.43
CA ASP A 593 17.23 -10.28 -2.26
C ASP A 593 18.39 -10.83 -1.41
N GLU A 594 19.63 -10.39 -1.66
CA GLU A 594 20.84 -10.77 -0.91
C GLU A 594 20.79 -10.36 0.57
N ILE A 595 20.21 -9.18 0.86
CA ILE A 595 19.99 -8.65 2.22
C ILE A 595 18.69 -9.21 2.86
N SER A 596 17.94 -10.05 2.13
CA SER A 596 16.73 -10.72 2.62
C SER A 596 16.90 -12.20 3.07
N PRO A 597 17.93 -12.60 3.86
CA PRO A 597 17.86 -13.81 4.67
C PRO A 597 16.85 -13.64 5.82
N VAL A 598 15.56 -13.79 5.48
CA VAL A 598 14.46 -14.24 6.36
C VAL A 598 14.15 -13.37 7.60
N ARG A 599 15.08 -13.26 8.56
CA ARG A 599 14.87 -13.02 10.00
C ARG A 599 14.62 -11.57 10.45
N ARG A 600 14.83 -10.54 9.64
CA ARG A 600 14.73 -9.11 10.08
C ARG A 600 13.98 -8.17 9.12
N ARG A 601 12.81 -8.57 8.63
CA ARG A 601 11.99 -7.73 7.70
C ARG A 601 11.62 -6.33 8.22
N ARG A 602 11.61 -6.08 9.54
CA ARG A 602 11.05 -4.84 10.13
C ARG A 602 12.01 -3.64 10.22
N PHE A 603 13.30 -3.77 9.87
CA PHE A 603 14.30 -2.71 10.14
C PHE A 603 15.09 -2.19 8.92
N TYR A 604 14.99 -2.85 7.74
CA TYR A 604 15.92 -2.59 6.63
C TYR A 604 15.34 -1.84 5.40
N ASP A 605 14.01 -1.65 5.31
CA ASP A 605 13.42 -0.74 4.29
C ASP A 605 13.81 0.75 4.53
N MET A 606 14.53 1.07 5.63
CA MET A 606 15.12 2.38 5.91
C MET A 606 16.54 2.57 5.32
N PHE A 607 17.22 1.48 4.91
CA PHE A 607 18.61 1.51 4.43
C PHE A 607 18.79 1.12 2.96
N ALA A 608 17.71 0.74 2.27
CA ALA A 608 17.70 0.82 0.80
C ALA A 608 17.90 2.29 0.40
N THR A 609 18.63 2.54 -0.70
CA THR A 609 19.27 3.85 -0.95
C THR A 609 18.25 4.98 -0.93
N TYR A 610 18.47 5.99 -0.08
CA TYR A 610 17.55 7.13 0.08
C TYR A 610 17.22 7.82 -1.26
N ALA A 611 18.19 7.87 -2.18
CA ALA A 611 18.01 8.35 -3.55
C ALA A 611 16.97 7.54 -4.36
N ASP A 612 17.01 6.21 -4.28
CA ASP A 612 16.09 5.30 -5.00
C ASP A 612 14.65 5.45 -4.50
N HIS A 613 14.49 5.71 -3.20
CA HIS A 613 13.19 6.05 -2.61
C HIS A 613 12.73 7.47 -2.98
N MET A 614 13.65 8.45 -3.01
CA MET A 614 13.36 9.83 -3.40
C MET A 614 12.88 9.99 -4.85
N GLY A 615 13.34 9.13 -5.77
CA GLY A 615 12.88 9.12 -7.17
C GLY A 615 11.46 8.56 -7.33
N LYS A 616 11.05 7.63 -6.47
CA LYS A 616 9.73 6.98 -6.52
C LYS A 616 8.63 7.76 -5.80
N LEU A 617 8.92 8.94 -5.25
CA LEU A 617 7.93 9.80 -4.63
C LEU A 617 6.93 10.32 -5.69
N THR A 618 5.65 10.31 -5.34
CA THR A 618 4.52 10.77 -6.15
C THR A 618 4.36 12.30 -6.19
N TYR A 619 5.35 13.04 -5.68
CA TYR A 619 5.34 14.48 -5.50
C TYR A 619 6.76 15.10 -5.61
N PRO A 620 6.89 16.38 -6.00
CA PRO A 620 8.17 17.09 -6.03
C PRO A 620 8.84 17.19 -4.66
N SER A 621 10.14 17.47 -4.60
CA SER A 621 10.83 17.72 -3.31
C SER A 621 10.44 19.03 -2.65
N ASP A 622 10.06 20.03 -3.44
CA ASP A 622 9.84 21.41 -2.99
C ASP A 622 8.53 21.94 -3.60
N TYR A 623 7.42 21.41 -3.09
CA TYR A 623 6.06 21.76 -3.52
C TYR A 623 5.43 22.79 -2.58
N LEU A 624 4.69 23.74 -3.14
CA LEU A 624 3.69 24.51 -2.39
C LEU A 624 2.32 23.90 -2.64
N GLN A 625 1.62 23.51 -1.57
CA GLN A 625 0.27 23.00 -1.71
C GLN A 625 -0.65 24.07 -2.28
N VAL A 626 -1.48 23.74 -3.28
CA VAL A 626 -2.39 24.69 -3.92
C VAL A 626 -3.32 25.32 -2.88
N GLY A 627 -3.90 24.54 -1.97
CA GLY A 627 -4.74 25.07 -0.88
C GLY A 627 -4.01 26.08 0.03
N ARG A 628 -2.70 25.90 0.27
CA ARG A 628 -1.88 26.86 1.03
C ARG A 628 -1.58 28.14 0.23
N TRP A 629 -1.40 28.03 -1.09
CA TRP A 629 -1.33 29.23 -1.94
C TRP A 629 -2.66 29.98 -1.95
N ILE A 630 -3.79 29.28 -2.15
CA ILE A 630 -5.14 29.86 -2.15
C ILE A 630 -5.42 30.62 -0.84
N HIS A 631 -5.15 30.00 0.32
CA HIS A 631 -5.31 30.64 1.63
C HIS A 631 -4.48 31.92 1.78
N ASN A 632 -3.23 31.93 1.29
CA ASN A 632 -2.38 33.13 1.29
C ASN A 632 -2.83 34.21 0.29
N GLU A 633 -3.33 33.82 -0.88
CA GLU A 633 -3.66 34.70 -2.02
C GLU A 633 -5.04 35.37 -1.87
N PHE A 634 -6.00 34.63 -1.31
CA PHE A 634 -7.39 35.05 -1.19
C PHE A 634 -7.80 35.36 0.25
N GLY A 635 -7.06 34.87 1.26
CA GLY A 635 -7.38 35.04 2.67
C GLY A 635 -8.37 34.01 3.22
N PRO A 636 -8.54 33.91 4.55
CA PRO A 636 -9.30 32.84 5.21
C PRO A 636 -10.83 32.94 5.02
N ARG A 637 -11.38 34.15 4.86
CA ARG A 637 -12.82 34.42 4.71
C ARG A 637 -13.23 34.71 3.26
N HIS A 638 -12.54 34.14 2.28
CA HIS A 638 -12.89 34.29 0.85
C HIS A 638 -13.62 33.05 0.31
N PRO A 639 -14.62 33.17 -0.59
CA PRO A 639 -15.40 32.04 -1.09
C PRO A 639 -14.56 30.92 -1.74
N VAL A 640 -13.48 31.30 -2.43
CA VAL A 640 -12.52 30.35 -3.03
C VAL A 640 -11.85 29.50 -1.94
N THR A 641 -11.40 30.14 -0.85
CA THR A 641 -10.76 29.47 0.29
C THR A 641 -11.74 28.55 1.02
N ALA A 642 -13.00 28.96 1.18
CA ALA A 642 -14.08 28.13 1.73
C ALA A 642 -14.29 26.84 0.91
N ILE A 643 -14.32 26.94 -0.42
CA ILE A 643 -14.44 25.78 -1.33
C ILE A 643 -13.20 24.88 -1.23
N PHE A 644 -11.99 25.43 -1.21
CA PHE A 644 -10.76 24.64 -1.01
C PHE A 644 -10.75 23.91 0.35
N MET A 645 -11.25 24.54 1.42
CA MET A 645 -11.39 23.90 2.74
C MET A 645 -12.41 22.75 2.71
N LEU A 646 -13.59 22.97 2.14
CA LEU A 646 -14.63 21.95 1.96
C LEU A 646 -14.10 20.71 1.22
N HIS A 647 -13.31 20.91 0.17
CA HIS A 647 -12.62 19.85 -0.56
C HIS A 647 -11.55 19.14 0.29
N ALA A 648 -10.75 19.88 1.06
CA ALA A 648 -9.73 19.30 1.93
C ALA A 648 -10.32 18.42 3.03
N VAL A 649 -11.48 18.81 3.58
CA VAL A 649 -12.25 17.98 4.53
C VAL A 649 -12.76 16.71 3.87
N VAL A 650 -13.42 16.81 2.71
CA VAL A 650 -13.99 15.65 1.99
C VAL A 650 -12.93 14.64 1.54
N ASN A 651 -11.74 15.11 1.16
CA ASN A 651 -10.60 14.29 0.77
C ASN A 651 -9.70 13.86 1.95
N GLU A 652 -10.09 14.15 3.20
CA GLU A 652 -9.33 13.80 4.42
C GLU A 652 -7.88 14.36 4.44
N ASN A 653 -7.58 15.41 3.67
CA ASN A 653 -6.23 15.93 3.43
C ASN A 653 -5.68 16.65 4.66
N ALA A 654 -5.10 15.86 5.57
CA ALA A 654 -4.59 16.33 6.86
C ALA A 654 -3.53 17.43 6.73
N HIS A 655 -2.72 17.45 5.66
CA HIS A 655 -1.69 18.47 5.46
C HIS A 655 -2.28 19.87 5.20
N ILE A 656 -3.37 19.99 4.43
CA ILE A 656 -4.03 21.28 4.23
C ILE A 656 -4.78 21.71 5.50
N LEU A 657 -5.49 20.76 6.14
CA LEU A 657 -6.24 21.01 7.36
C LEU A 657 -5.30 21.47 8.51
N GLN A 658 -4.19 20.77 8.75
CA GLN A 658 -3.26 21.14 9.82
C GLN A 658 -2.63 22.53 9.61
N ASN A 659 -2.20 22.86 8.39
CA ASN A 659 -1.63 24.18 8.09
C ASN A 659 -2.66 25.32 8.25
N SER A 660 -3.95 25.07 8.02
CA SER A 660 -5.01 26.08 8.13
C SER A 660 -5.49 26.33 9.55
N LEU A 661 -5.15 25.43 10.49
CA LEU A 661 -5.72 25.37 11.84
C LEU A 661 -4.65 25.49 12.95
N TYR A 662 -3.49 24.85 12.82
CA TYR A 662 -2.36 24.96 13.77
C TYR A 662 -1.29 25.97 13.32
N SER A 663 -1.70 27.18 12.90
CA SER A 663 -0.74 28.27 12.72
C SER A 663 -0.22 28.72 14.09
N ASP A 664 1.10 28.68 14.33
CA ASP A 664 1.73 28.99 15.63
C ASP A 664 1.47 30.42 16.13
N SER A 665 1.02 31.32 15.26
CA SER A 665 0.49 32.61 15.68
C SER A 665 -0.88 32.42 16.36
N ASN A 666 -1.00 32.82 17.63
CA ASN A 666 -2.25 32.89 18.41
C ASN A 666 -3.33 33.85 17.83
N ILE A 667 -3.21 34.26 16.57
CA ILE A 667 -4.11 35.15 15.84
C ILE A 667 -5.22 34.31 15.21
N THR A 668 -6.35 34.20 15.90
CA THR A 668 -7.55 33.48 15.41
C THR A 668 -8.04 33.98 14.06
N SER A 669 -7.83 35.27 13.75
CA SER A 669 -8.21 35.92 12.48
C SER A 669 -7.59 35.31 11.22
N GLY A 670 -6.54 34.48 11.34
CA GLY A 670 -5.91 33.79 10.21
C GLY A 670 -6.56 32.45 9.81
N ARG A 671 -7.44 31.88 10.65
CA ARG A 671 -8.01 30.53 10.45
C ARG A 671 -9.22 30.55 9.52
N ILE A 672 -9.37 29.49 8.72
CA ILE A 672 -10.57 29.27 7.89
C ILE A 672 -11.70 28.75 8.79
N PRO A 673 -12.90 29.36 8.80
CA PRO A 673 -13.98 28.91 9.67
C PRO A 673 -14.46 27.49 9.38
N VAL A 674 -14.70 26.71 10.44
CA VAL A 674 -15.31 25.38 10.36
C VAL A 674 -16.84 25.53 10.38
N THR A 675 -17.56 24.80 9.52
CA THR A 675 -19.02 24.88 9.36
C THR A 675 -19.68 23.53 9.58
N LEU A 676 -20.97 23.51 9.94
CA LEU A 676 -21.74 22.27 10.10
C LEU A 676 -21.84 21.49 8.78
N LYS A 677 -21.82 22.18 7.63
CA LYS A 677 -21.77 21.58 6.29
C LYS A 677 -20.60 20.62 6.13
N HIS A 678 -19.41 20.92 6.65
CA HIS A 678 -18.26 19.99 6.68
C HIS A 678 -18.65 18.62 7.28
N PHE A 679 -19.34 18.63 8.42
CA PHE A 679 -19.78 17.41 9.10
C PHE A 679 -20.93 16.70 8.35
N LYS A 680 -21.86 17.44 7.74
CA LYS A 680 -22.93 16.85 6.90
C LYS A 680 -22.36 16.12 5.68
N MET A 681 -21.35 16.68 5.01
CA MET A 681 -20.69 16.07 3.85
C MET A 681 -19.94 14.79 4.25
N LEU A 682 -19.23 14.81 5.38
CA LEU A 682 -18.58 13.62 5.95
C LEU A 682 -19.59 12.53 6.36
N ALA A 683 -20.73 12.91 6.96
CA ALA A 683 -21.82 12.00 7.30
C ALA A 683 -22.42 11.32 6.06
N ARG A 684 -22.64 12.09 4.98
CA ARG A 684 -23.13 11.59 3.68
C ARG A 684 -22.18 10.54 3.08
N LEU A 685 -20.87 10.72 3.22
CA LEU A 685 -19.83 9.80 2.74
C LEU A 685 -19.42 8.71 3.75
N GLY A 686 -19.95 8.72 4.98
CA GLY A 686 -19.58 7.79 6.06
C GLY A 686 -18.15 7.94 6.62
N ARG A 687 -17.43 9.00 6.23
CA ARG A 687 -16.00 9.25 6.54
C ARG A 687 -15.81 9.91 7.91
N PRO A 688 -14.81 9.54 8.72
CA PRO A 688 -14.61 10.16 10.03
C PRO A 688 -14.15 11.62 9.91
N PRO A 689 -14.63 12.55 10.77
CA PRO A 689 -14.03 13.88 10.84
C PRO A 689 -12.57 13.79 11.31
N ASN A 690 -11.72 14.60 10.68
CA ASN A 690 -10.34 14.80 11.10
C ASN A 690 -10.32 15.46 12.50
N LEU A 691 -9.41 15.01 13.37
CA LEU A 691 -9.34 15.48 14.76
C LEU A 691 -9.12 16.99 14.88
N ALA A 692 -8.40 17.62 13.94
CA ALA A 692 -8.21 19.08 13.95
C ALA A 692 -9.54 19.87 13.97
N LEU A 693 -10.55 19.39 13.23
CA LEU A 693 -11.90 20.00 13.22
C LEU A 693 -12.62 19.87 14.57
N ILE A 694 -12.28 18.85 15.37
CA ILE A 694 -12.82 18.65 16.72
C ILE A 694 -12.06 19.52 17.72
N ASP A 695 -10.74 19.64 17.55
CA ASP A 695 -9.87 20.46 18.39
C ASP A 695 -10.23 21.96 18.30
N ASP A 696 -10.56 22.49 17.11
CA ASP A 696 -11.05 23.88 16.97
C ASP A 696 -12.43 24.11 17.63
N ILE A 697 -13.33 23.12 17.57
CA ILE A 697 -14.62 23.18 18.26
C ILE A 697 -14.41 23.15 19.77
N GLU A 698 -13.50 22.29 20.27
CA GLU A 698 -13.13 22.24 21.68
C GLU A 698 -12.46 23.55 22.15
N ALA A 699 -11.63 24.16 21.31
CA ALA A 699 -11.06 25.50 21.55
C ALA A 699 -12.17 26.56 21.70
N GLY A 700 -13.23 26.47 20.87
CA GLY A 700 -14.45 27.28 20.98
C GLY A 700 -14.74 28.13 19.74
N ILE A 701 -14.35 27.68 18.55
CA ILE A 701 -14.58 28.35 17.27
C ILE A 701 -16.06 28.75 17.08
N GLU A 702 -16.29 29.85 16.36
CA GLU A 702 -17.61 30.34 15.97
C GLU A 702 -18.45 29.24 15.30
N PHE A 703 -19.77 29.25 15.54
CA PHE A 703 -20.69 28.30 14.95
C PHE A 703 -21.30 28.87 13.67
N TYR A 704 -21.21 28.11 12.57
CA TYR A 704 -21.75 28.43 11.26
C TYR A 704 -22.39 27.18 10.63
N PHE A 705 -23.53 27.32 9.96
CA PHE A 705 -24.19 26.20 9.27
C PHE A 705 -23.46 25.81 7.99
N ASP A 706 -23.07 26.80 7.18
CA ASP A 706 -22.31 26.65 5.95
C ASP A 706 -21.39 27.86 5.70
N GLU A 707 -20.81 27.97 4.50
CA GLU A 707 -19.90 29.07 4.18
C GLU A 707 -20.57 30.44 4.04
N ASP A 708 -21.82 30.53 3.62
CA ASP A 708 -22.45 31.83 3.29
C ASP A 708 -22.76 32.66 4.57
N ASP A 709 -22.94 31.99 5.71
CA ASP A 709 -23.12 32.60 7.04
C ASP A 709 -21.96 33.53 7.44
N TYR A 710 -20.70 33.15 7.17
CA TYR A 710 -19.54 33.93 7.60
C TYR A 710 -19.00 34.88 6.53
N LEU A 711 -19.32 34.62 5.26
CA LEU A 711 -18.99 35.48 4.12
C LEU A 711 -19.85 36.76 4.13
N SER A 712 -21.17 36.61 4.34
CA SER A 712 -22.12 37.74 4.35
C SER A 712 -21.90 38.78 5.46
N VAL A 713 -21.21 38.40 6.53
CA VAL A 713 -20.80 39.30 7.63
C VAL A 713 -19.70 40.27 7.19
N GLU A 714 -18.78 39.86 6.31
CA GLU A 714 -17.70 40.75 5.84
C GLU A 714 -18.20 41.79 4.83
N ASP A 715 -19.13 41.42 3.93
CA ASP A 715 -19.81 42.37 3.05
C ASP A 715 -20.54 43.46 3.86
N SER A 716 -21.22 43.03 4.93
CA SER A 716 -21.97 43.92 5.83
C SER A 716 -21.05 44.90 6.59
N ASN A 717 -19.92 44.42 7.10
CA ASN A 717 -18.95 45.24 7.85
C ASN A 717 -18.13 46.16 6.92
N SER A 718 -17.77 45.68 5.73
CA SER A 718 -17.05 46.47 4.72
C SER A 718 -17.88 47.67 4.25
N ALA A 719 -19.18 47.45 4.02
CA ALA A 719 -20.13 48.51 3.64
C ALA A 719 -20.35 49.57 4.75
N ALA A 720 -20.12 49.21 6.02
CA ALA A 720 -20.19 50.12 7.16
C ALA A 720 -18.89 50.94 7.33
N SER A 721 -17.72 50.38 7.04
CA SER A 721 -16.43 51.05 7.20
C SER A 721 -16.06 51.99 6.04
N SER A 722 -16.51 51.69 4.81
CA SER A 722 -16.09 52.40 3.59
C SER A 722 -16.98 53.59 3.18
N ASN A 723 -17.81 54.12 4.08
CA ASN A 723 -18.90 55.04 3.70
C ASN A 723 -18.63 56.54 3.93
N ASN A 724 -17.62 57.05 3.23
CA ASN A 724 -17.56 58.46 2.82
C ASN A 724 -17.47 58.52 1.29
N ASN A 725 -18.38 59.27 0.66
CA ASN A 725 -18.52 59.42 -0.80
C ASN A 725 -18.90 58.16 -1.62
N SER A 726 -20.16 57.72 -1.54
CA SER A 726 -21.08 57.86 -2.70
C SER A 726 -22.53 57.49 -2.36
N ARG A 727 -23.50 58.28 -2.87
CA ARG A 727 -24.95 58.06 -2.68
C ARG A 727 -25.68 58.01 -4.02
N ALA A 728 -26.09 56.81 -4.46
CA ALA A 728 -27.13 56.65 -5.48
C ALA A 728 -27.85 55.30 -5.35
N ARG A 729 -29.19 55.33 -5.41
CA ARG A 729 -30.16 54.27 -5.77
C ARG A 729 -29.67 52.79 -5.74
N SER A 730 -30.33 51.87 -5.02
CA SER A 730 -31.77 51.63 -5.13
C SER A 730 -32.32 50.78 -3.98
N ARG A 731 -33.48 51.14 -3.41
CA ARG A 731 -34.27 50.26 -2.52
C ARG A 731 -35.48 49.72 -3.30
N ARG A 732 -35.63 48.39 -3.36
CA ARG A 732 -36.84 47.73 -3.85
C ARG A 732 -37.55 47.07 -2.65
N VAL A 733 -38.76 47.51 -2.35
CA VAL A 733 -39.57 46.97 -1.24
C VAL A 733 -40.15 45.62 -1.66
N LYS A 734 -40.08 44.63 -0.76
CA LYS A 734 -40.79 43.35 -0.89
C LYS A 734 -42.11 43.46 -0.15
N VAL A 735 -43.22 43.20 -0.83
CA VAL A 735 -44.57 43.13 -0.26
C VAL A 735 -45.03 41.67 -0.29
N GLU A 736 -45.65 41.21 0.78
CA GLU A 736 -46.26 39.88 0.86
C GLU A 736 -47.69 39.92 0.33
N THR A 737 -48.14 38.85 -0.35
CA THR A 737 -49.55 38.69 -0.71
C THR A 737 -49.87 37.20 -0.92
N ASP A 738 -50.78 36.66 -0.12
CA ASP A 738 -51.39 35.35 -0.37
C ASP A 738 -52.34 35.40 -1.59
N GLY A 739 -52.44 34.30 -2.35
CA GLY A 739 -53.31 34.26 -3.53
C GLY A 739 -53.47 32.90 -4.20
N THR A 740 -54.49 32.14 -3.77
CA THR A 740 -54.91 30.88 -4.41
C THR A 740 -55.62 31.10 -5.75
N PRO A 741 -55.33 30.32 -6.80
CA PRO A 741 -56.20 30.23 -7.98
C PRO A 741 -56.83 28.83 -8.19
N ARG A 742 -58.05 28.80 -8.75
CA ARG A 742 -58.69 27.63 -9.38
C ARG A 742 -58.98 27.94 -10.86
N PRO A 743 -59.10 26.94 -11.76
CA PRO A 743 -59.01 27.15 -13.21
C PRO A 743 -60.37 27.21 -13.94
N PRO A 744 -60.35 27.52 -15.25
CA PRO A 744 -61.33 26.99 -16.20
C PRO A 744 -60.71 26.13 -17.32
N SER A 745 -61.54 25.19 -17.78
CA SER A 745 -61.39 24.12 -18.77
C SER A 745 -61.00 24.47 -20.22
N SER A 746 -60.39 23.52 -20.93
CA SER A 746 -60.96 22.93 -22.18
C SER A 746 -60.27 21.59 -22.58
N LEU A 747 -60.92 20.83 -23.47
CA LEU A 747 -60.61 19.50 -24.04
C LEU A 747 -60.82 19.58 -25.58
N PRO A 748 -60.55 18.56 -26.46
CA PRO A 748 -60.44 17.09 -26.27
C PRO A 748 -59.18 16.48 -26.98
N ALA A 749 -58.98 15.16 -27.25
CA ALA A 749 -59.88 13.99 -27.26
C ALA A 749 -59.22 12.62 -26.92
N SER A 750 -60.11 11.65 -26.70
CA SER A 750 -59.98 10.22 -26.33
C SER A 750 -59.29 9.31 -27.38
N PRO A 751 -59.14 7.97 -27.16
CA PRO A 751 -59.59 7.12 -26.03
C PRO A 751 -58.45 6.19 -25.50
N GLU A 752 -58.58 5.09 -24.72
CA GLU A 752 -59.66 4.34 -24.02
C GLU A 752 -58.99 3.66 -22.75
N ALA A 753 -59.44 2.69 -21.94
CA ALA A 753 -60.58 1.76 -21.94
C ALA A 753 -60.98 1.26 -20.51
N SER A 754 -61.57 0.04 -20.45
CA SER A 754 -61.92 -0.77 -19.27
C SER A 754 -60.74 -1.10 -18.32
N GLY A 755 -60.89 -1.31 -17.00
CA GLY A 755 -62.06 -1.48 -16.11
C GLY A 755 -61.72 -2.53 -15.00
N SER A 756 -62.51 -2.85 -13.95
CA SER A 756 -63.68 -2.29 -13.25
C SER A 756 -63.95 -3.19 -11.99
N ARG A 757 -64.75 -2.96 -10.93
CA ARG A 757 -65.42 -1.83 -10.21
C ARG A 757 -66.46 -2.42 -9.21
N GLY A 758 -66.52 -2.03 -7.91
CA GLY A 758 -67.60 -2.39 -6.96
C GLY A 758 -67.25 -2.14 -5.47
N LYS A 759 -67.90 -1.23 -4.70
CA LYS A 759 -69.18 -1.32 -3.93
C LYS A 759 -69.19 -2.38 -2.79
N GLY A 760 -69.60 -2.12 -1.52
CA GLY A 760 -69.91 -0.87 -0.79
C GLY A 760 -70.87 -1.04 0.43
N THR A 761 -70.90 -0.03 1.34
CA THR A 761 -71.97 0.32 2.34
C THR A 761 -72.02 -0.23 3.80
N ARG A 762 -72.21 0.72 4.75
CA ARG A 762 -73.05 0.77 6.00
C ARG A 762 -72.97 -0.33 7.11
N GLY A 763 -72.37 0.03 8.26
CA GLY A 763 -72.26 -0.77 9.49
C GLY A 763 -73.38 -0.70 10.56
N ARG A 764 -73.07 -1.10 11.81
CA ARG A 764 -73.93 -1.04 13.03
C ARG A 764 -73.08 -1.00 14.35
N LYS A 765 -73.71 -1.11 15.54
CA LYS A 765 -73.16 -0.65 16.86
C LYS A 765 -72.97 -1.74 17.94
N ARG A 766 -71.90 -1.59 18.79
CA ARG A 766 -71.80 -1.93 20.25
C ARG A 766 -71.87 -3.44 20.67
N PRO A 767 -71.60 -3.83 21.95
CA PRO A 767 -70.54 -3.39 22.90
C PRO A 767 -69.91 -4.52 23.80
N ARG A 768 -68.79 -4.26 24.51
CA ARG A 768 -68.54 -4.77 25.90
C ARG A 768 -67.50 -3.91 26.67
N ARG A 769 -67.24 -4.23 27.96
CA ARG A 769 -66.80 -3.27 29.02
C ARG A 769 -66.04 -3.93 30.20
N THR A 770 -64.91 -3.34 30.61
CA THR A 770 -64.26 -3.33 31.97
C THR A 770 -63.11 -2.30 31.95
N THR A 771 -62.67 -1.49 32.94
CA THR A 771 -63.09 -1.08 34.32
C THR A 771 -62.39 -1.65 35.59
N THR A 772 -61.10 -1.36 35.81
CA THR A 772 -60.41 -1.30 37.14
C THR A 772 -59.18 -0.36 37.07
N LEU A 773 -58.59 0.13 38.16
CA LEU A 773 -59.16 0.89 39.30
C LEU A 773 -58.03 1.73 39.94
N VAL A 774 -58.28 2.98 40.33
CA VAL A 774 -57.26 3.85 41.01
C VAL A 774 -57.28 3.62 42.52
N LYS A 775 -56.12 3.74 43.18
CA LYS A 775 -56.04 3.80 44.65
C LYS A 775 -54.94 4.76 45.10
N SER A 776 -55.34 5.93 45.60
CA SER A 776 -54.47 6.86 46.33
C SER A 776 -54.50 6.56 47.84
N TYR A 777 -53.45 6.98 48.55
CA TYR A 777 -53.46 7.14 50.01
C TYR A 777 -52.96 8.55 50.34
N ALA A 778 -53.62 9.18 51.30
CA ALA A 778 -53.12 10.40 51.94
C ALA A 778 -52.36 10.03 53.23
N ILE A 779 -51.45 10.90 53.64
CA ILE A 779 -50.83 10.91 54.97
C ILE A 779 -51.07 12.32 55.54
N PRO A 780 -51.48 12.48 56.82
CA PRO A 780 -51.86 13.78 57.36
C PRO A 780 -50.67 14.59 57.90
N ASP A 781 -50.96 15.87 58.12
CA ASP A 781 -50.30 16.88 58.93
C ASP A 781 -49.14 16.47 59.84
N SER A 782 -48.03 17.22 59.73
CA SER A 782 -47.19 17.60 60.86
C SER A 782 -46.89 19.09 60.72
N ASP A 783 -47.34 19.86 61.70
CA ASP A 783 -47.07 21.29 61.85
C ASP A 783 -45.82 21.46 62.73
N ASP A 784 -44.91 22.36 62.37
CA ASP A 784 -43.76 22.76 63.20
C ASP A 784 -43.13 24.08 62.66
N GLU A 785 -43.80 25.17 63.01
CA GLU A 785 -43.30 26.51 63.31
C GLU A 785 -41.82 26.90 63.00
N ASN A 786 -41.70 28.04 62.31
CA ASN A 786 -40.69 29.09 62.47
C ASN A 786 -39.17 28.77 62.54
N ILE A 787 -38.43 29.24 61.54
CA ILE A 787 -37.25 30.09 61.75
C ILE A 787 -37.13 31.11 60.60
N ALA A 788 -36.92 32.39 60.93
CA ALA A 788 -36.85 33.47 59.95
C ALA A 788 -35.44 33.63 59.35
N GLY A 789 -35.36 34.08 58.09
CA GLY A 789 -34.10 34.21 57.35
C GLY A 789 -34.16 35.04 56.06
N GLU A 790 -35.13 35.95 55.94
CA GLU A 790 -35.22 36.87 54.80
C GLU A 790 -34.05 37.87 54.82
N GLU A 791 -33.12 37.81 53.83
CA GLU A 791 -32.39 38.97 53.27
C GLU A 791 -31.33 38.65 52.16
N ARG A 792 -31.18 37.40 51.67
CA ARG A 792 -30.22 37.08 50.59
C ARG A 792 -30.79 36.92 49.18
N ASP A 793 -31.98 36.35 49.04
CA ASP A 793 -32.49 35.83 47.74
C ASP A 793 -32.73 36.92 46.67
N VAL A 794 -32.81 38.19 47.06
CA VAL A 794 -33.03 39.32 46.13
C VAL A 794 -31.79 39.65 45.31
N ILE A 795 -30.58 39.44 45.85
CA ILE A 795 -29.32 39.78 45.14
C ILE A 795 -28.93 38.69 44.12
N GLU A 796 -29.21 37.42 44.41
CA GLU A 796 -28.89 36.32 43.48
C GLU A 796 -29.86 36.23 42.29
N ASN A 797 -31.14 36.57 42.48
CA ASN A 797 -32.15 36.48 41.42
C ASN A 797 -31.92 37.44 40.24
N ASP A 798 -31.35 38.62 40.47
CA ASP A 798 -31.06 39.58 39.39
C ASP A 798 -29.83 39.20 38.56
N PHE A 799 -28.90 38.40 39.10
CA PHE A 799 -27.85 37.76 38.30
C PHE A 799 -28.40 36.62 37.43
N ALA A 800 -29.38 35.85 37.93
CA ALA A 800 -29.96 34.72 37.22
C ALA A 800 -30.75 35.07 35.95
N ARG A 801 -31.24 36.32 35.82
CA ARG A 801 -32.13 36.74 34.71
C ARG A 801 -31.43 37.35 33.49
N LYS A 802 -30.09 37.51 33.50
CA LYS A 802 -29.33 37.74 32.27
C LYS A 802 -29.44 36.50 31.39
N ARG A 803 -30.23 36.56 30.31
CA ARG A 803 -30.46 35.46 29.35
C ARG A 803 -29.12 34.76 29.04
N ARG A 804 -28.97 33.51 29.49
CA ARG A 804 -27.79 32.69 29.21
C ARG A 804 -27.68 32.48 27.70
N CYS A 805 -26.83 33.27 27.03
CA CYS A 805 -26.57 33.12 25.60
C CYS A 805 -25.89 31.77 25.36
N GLU A 806 -26.45 30.97 24.45
CA GLU A 806 -25.92 29.65 24.10
C GLU A 806 -24.53 29.81 23.46
N THR A 807 -23.49 29.30 24.12
CA THR A 807 -22.10 29.42 23.65
C THR A 807 -21.89 28.65 22.35
N ASN A 808 -20.91 29.05 21.54
CA ASN A 808 -20.60 28.38 20.27
C ASN A 808 -20.39 26.86 20.46
N LEU A 809 -19.71 26.45 21.52
CA LEU A 809 -19.48 25.04 21.86
C LEU A 809 -20.80 24.29 22.17
N GLN A 810 -21.75 24.93 22.85
CA GLN A 810 -23.09 24.34 23.07
C GLN A 810 -23.87 24.21 21.75
N GLN A 811 -23.82 25.23 20.88
CA GLN A 811 -24.45 25.17 19.55
C GLN A 811 -23.85 24.05 18.70
N TRP A 812 -22.52 23.89 18.70
CA TRP A 812 -21.82 22.77 18.08
C TRP A 812 -22.28 21.42 18.65
N ILE A 813 -22.26 21.24 19.98
CA ILE A 813 -22.69 20.00 20.65
C ILE A 813 -24.14 19.64 20.28
N LYS A 814 -25.04 20.62 20.28
CA LYS A 814 -26.46 20.49 19.91
C LYS A 814 -26.63 20.02 18.46
N HIS A 815 -26.06 20.72 17.49
CA HIS A 815 -26.21 20.38 16.08
C HIS A 815 -25.48 19.08 15.68
N LEU A 816 -24.32 18.80 16.29
CA LEU A 816 -23.65 17.49 16.13
C LEU A 816 -24.45 16.35 16.79
N SER A 817 -25.16 16.61 17.89
CA SER A 817 -26.02 15.60 18.54
C SER A 817 -27.22 15.23 17.68
N VAL A 818 -27.82 16.21 16.97
CA VAL A 818 -28.86 15.93 15.96
C VAL A 818 -28.30 15.05 14.84
N LEU A 819 -27.15 15.40 14.27
CA LEU A 819 -26.51 14.63 13.21
C LEU A 819 -26.14 13.20 13.65
N LEU A 820 -25.73 13.01 14.91
CA LEU A 820 -25.52 11.68 15.49
C LEU A 820 -26.84 10.90 15.67
N LYS A 821 -27.95 11.55 16.05
CA LYS A 821 -29.29 10.90 16.11
C LYS A 821 -29.78 10.50 14.70
N GLU A 822 -29.45 11.26 13.66
CA GLU A 822 -29.74 10.87 12.26
C GLU A 822 -28.93 9.65 11.81
N GLU A 823 -27.63 9.60 12.10
CA GLU A 823 -26.78 8.43 11.81
C GLU A 823 -27.22 7.18 12.61
N GLN A 824 -27.72 7.37 13.84
CA GLN A 824 -28.38 6.29 14.59
C GLN A 824 -29.65 5.78 13.90
N ARG A 825 -30.46 6.67 13.30
CA ARG A 825 -31.63 6.26 12.51
C ARG A 825 -31.20 5.46 11.27
N LYS A 826 -30.26 5.98 10.46
CA LYS A 826 -29.72 5.28 9.28
C LYS A 826 -29.17 3.89 9.64
N TYR A 827 -28.37 3.77 10.70
CA TYR A 827 -27.83 2.48 11.14
C TYR A 827 -28.93 1.52 11.63
N LYS A 828 -29.94 2.00 12.37
CA LYS A 828 -31.11 1.18 12.77
C LYS A 828 -31.90 0.69 11.54
N GLU A 829 -32.05 1.53 10.52
CA GLU A 829 -32.76 1.21 9.27
C GLU A 829 -31.99 0.24 8.37
N LYS A 830 -30.69 0.49 8.12
CA LYS A 830 -29.80 -0.45 7.42
C LYS A 830 -29.79 -1.82 8.09
N ARG A 831 -29.67 -1.84 9.42
CA ARG A 831 -29.76 -3.09 10.22
C ARG A 831 -31.11 -3.79 10.09
N LYS A 832 -32.22 -3.06 10.08
CA LYS A 832 -33.56 -3.62 9.85
C LYS A 832 -33.70 -4.18 8.43
N ARG A 833 -33.13 -3.50 7.42
CA ARG A 833 -33.13 -3.91 6.01
C ARG A 833 -32.35 -5.21 5.80
N GLU A 834 -31.10 -5.27 6.27
CA GLU A 834 -30.26 -6.47 6.15
C GLU A 834 -30.79 -7.65 6.98
N GLN A 835 -31.32 -7.40 8.19
CA GLN A 835 -31.94 -8.45 9.00
C GLN A 835 -33.24 -8.98 8.38
N ALA A 836 -33.93 -8.20 7.54
CA ALA A 836 -35.10 -8.65 6.78
C ALA A 836 -34.74 -9.36 5.45
N ALA A 837 -33.53 -9.13 4.94
CA ALA A 837 -33.00 -9.82 3.75
C ALA A 837 -32.24 -11.12 4.09
N ALA A 838 -31.77 -11.27 5.32
CA ALA A 838 -31.09 -12.47 5.80
C ALA A 838 -32.07 -13.62 6.10
N GLU A 839 -31.59 -14.87 5.99
CA GLU A 839 -32.41 -16.06 6.25
C GLU A 839 -32.94 -16.10 7.70
N PRO A 840 -34.18 -16.59 7.93
CA PRO A 840 -34.78 -16.65 9.26
C PRO A 840 -33.95 -17.42 10.29
N GLY A 841 -33.28 -16.68 11.19
CA GLY A 841 -32.39 -17.21 12.22
C GLY A 841 -30.93 -16.76 12.10
N ALA A 842 -30.51 -16.25 10.94
CA ALA A 842 -29.17 -15.72 10.73
C ALA A 842 -28.91 -14.45 11.56
N LYS A 843 -27.89 -14.50 12.44
CA LYS A 843 -27.49 -13.36 13.28
C LYS A 843 -26.49 -12.46 12.56
N LEU A 844 -26.96 -11.77 11.52
CA LEU A 844 -26.14 -10.85 10.73
C LEU A 844 -25.71 -9.62 11.58
N ARG A 845 -24.42 -9.28 11.53
CA ARG A 845 -23.82 -8.17 12.29
C ARG A 845 -23.46 -7.01 11.35
N VAL A 846 -24.38 -6.05 11.22
CA VAL A 846 -24.15 -4.82 10.45
C VAL A 846 -23.07 -3.97 11.13
N PRO A 847 -22.02 -3.51 10.42
CA PRO A 847 -21.06 -2.56 10.95
C PRO A 847 -21.67 -1.15 11.07
N LYS A 848 -21.12 -0.34 11.97
CA LYS A 848 -21.35 1.12 12.00
C LYS A 848 -20.36 1.79 11.04
N SER A 849 -20.75 2.89 10.39
CA SER A 849 -19.84 3.75 9.61
C SER A 849 -18.72 4.32 10.50
N GLU A 850 -17.60 4.72 9.88
CA GLU A 850 -16.50 5.34 10.64
C GLU A 850 -16.87 6.76 11.12
N PHE A 851 -17.65 7.51 10.34
CA PHE A 851 -18.29 8.76 10.79
C PHE A 851 -19.07 8.55 12.09
N PHE A 852 -19.96 7.54 12.15
CA PHE A 852 -20.72 7.23 13.37
C PHE A 852 -19.79 7.04 14.57
N LYS A 853 -18.77 6.18 14.43
CA LYS A 853 -17.88 5.80 15.54
C LYS A 853 -17.07 7.01 16.04
N SER A 854 -16.50 7.77 15.09
CA SER A 854 -15.73 8.97 15.38
C SER A 854 -16.60 10.05 16.02
N LEU A 855 -17.75 10.39 15.43
CA LEU A 855 -18.66 11.41 15.98
C LEU A 855 -19.18 11.04 17.38
N ALA A 856 -19.57 9.79 17.61
CA ALA A 856 -20.02 9.33 18.93
C ALA A 856 -18.93 9.45 20.01
N THR A 857 -17.66 9.23 19.63
CA THR A 857 -16.51 9.38 20.54
C THR A 857 -16.23 10.87 20.81
N ASN A 858 -16.19 11.67 19.75
CA ASN A 858 -15.84 13.09 19.82
C ASN A 858 -16.93 13.94 20.50
N LEU A 859 -18.21 13.60 20.38
CA LEU A 859 -19.28 14.28 21.14
C LEU A 859 -19.11 14.14 22.65
N ASN A 860 -18.65 12.99 23.14
CA ASN A 860 -18.38 12.78 24.55
C ASN A 860 -17.18 13.62 25.04
N ARG A 861 -16.16 13.82 24.18
CA ARG A 861 -15.05 14.75 24.42
C ARG A 861 -15.55 16.20 24.51
N LEU A 862 -16.30 16.67 23.51
CA LEU A 862 -16.83 18.04 23.50
C LEU A 862 -17.77 18.32 24.70
N ARG A 863 -18.67 17.40 25.05
CA ARG A 863 -19.53 17.49 26.26
C ARG A 863 -18.75 17.45 27.57
N LYS A 864 -17.54 16.87 27.58
CA LYS A 864 -16.64 16.94 28.73
C LYS A 864 -16.05 18.36 28.83
N ALA A 865 -15.47 18.86 27.74
CA ALA A 865 -14.84 20.19 27.70
C ALA A 865 -15.83 21.34 27.96
N ASP A 866 -17.08 21.24 27.49
CA ASP A 866 -18.15 22.18 27.83
C ASP A 866 -18.43 22.21 29.34
N ARG A 867 -18.59 21.05 29.98
CA ARG A 867 -18.78 20.98 31.44
C ARG A 867 -17.57 21.52 32.22
N GLU A 868 -16.34 21.20 31.79
CA GLU A 868 -15.11 21.74 32.40
C GLU A 868 -15.03 23.28 32.24
N LYS A 869 -15.39 23.83 31.06
CA LYS A 869 -15.48 25.29 30.83
C LYS A 869 -16.57 25.96 31.66
N ARG A 870 -17.75 25.35 31.80
CA ARG A 870 -18.82 25.86 32.69
C ARG A 870 -18.37 25.86 34.15
N GLN A 871 -17.70 24.80 34.61
CA GLN A 871 -17.18 24.71 35.99
C GLN A 871 -16.10 25.77 36.27
N GLN A 872 -15.26 26.10 35.29
CA GLN A 872 -14.28 27.18 35.39
C GLN A 872 -14.94 28.57 35.44
N LEU A 873 -16.04 28.79 34.72
CA LEU A 873 -16.72 30.09 34.62
C LEU A 873 -17.69 30.37 35.77
N TYR A 874 -18.29 29.34 36.35
CA TYR A 874 -19.43 29.46 37.28
C TYR A 874 -19.29 28.62 38.56
N GLY A 875 -18.18 27.90 38.77
CA GLY A 875 -17.89 27.11 39.97
C GLY A 875 -18.19 25.61 39.86
N THR A 876 -17.82 24.84 40.89
CA THR A 876 -18.09 23.39 40.96
C THR A 876 -19.58 23.06 41.05
N ASP A 877 -20.35 23.97 41.64
CA ASP A 877 -21.71 23.73 42.12
C ASP A 877 -22.77 24.04 41.06
N VAL A 878 -22.32 24.34 39.83
CA VAL A 878 -23.15 24.46 38.63
C VAL A 878 -23.93 23.15 38.44
N PRO A 879 -25.27 23.17 38.54
CA PRO A 879 -26.05 21.98 38.29
C PRO A 879 -25.75 21.41 36.91
N SER A 880 -25.66 20.09 36.80
CA SER A 880 -25.61 19.42 35.50
C SER A 880 -26.99 19.43 34.84
N GLU A 881 -27.50 20.63 34.56
CA GLU A 881 -28.56 20.89 33.59
C GLU A 881 -28.02 20.44 32.22
N ASP A 882 -28.25 19.16 31.91
CA ASP A 882 -27.90 18.58 30.63
C ASP A 882 -28.94 19.03 29.60
N TYR A 883 -28.79 20.29 29.15
CA TYR A 883 -29.64 20.99 28.18
C TYR A 883 -29.79 20.27 26.81
N SER A 884 -29.29 19.03 26.67
CA SER A 884 -29.50 18.14 25.53
C SER A 884 -30.45 16.96 25.83
N GLU A 885 -30.85 16.69 27.09
CA GLU A 885 -31.76 15.59 27.46
C GLU A 885 -33.24 16.00 27.39
N GLY A 886 -33.67 16.46 26.22
CA GLY A 886 -35.09 16.68 25.93
C GLY A 886 -35.84 15.36 25.74
N GLU A 887 -36.52 14.90 26.81
CA GLU A 887 -37.69 14.01 26.84
C GLU A 887 -37.78 12.86 25.80
N GLU A 888 -36.75 12.04 25.61
CA GLU A 888 -36.93 10.76 24.87
C GLU A 888 -35.89 9.66 25.15
N ASP A 889 -34.71 9.98 25.69
CA ASP A 889 -33.61 9.01 25.91
C ASP A 889 -33.78 8.13 27.17
N GLU A 890 -35.01 7.71 27.51
CA GLU A 890 -35.29 6.71 28.57
C GLU A 890 -34.89 5.29 28.14
N TYR A 891 -33.58 5.09 27.91
CA TYR A 891 -33.00 3.77 27.67
C TYR A 891 -31.92 3.45 28.71
N GLN A 892 -32.36 3.37 29.98
CA GLN A 892 -31.50 3.04 31.11
C GLN A 892 -30.55 1.88 30.78
N TYR A 893 -29.26 2.13 30.98
CA TYR A 893 -28.21 1.13 30.87
C TYR A 893 -28.51 -0.01 31.86
N ARG A 894 -29.09 -1.12 31.38
CA ARG A 894 -29.32 -2.31 32.23
C ARG A 894 -27.98 -2.83 32.71
N THR A 895 -27.64 -2.48 33.95
CA THR A 895 -26.46 -2.91 34.66
C THR A 895 -26.35 -4.43 34.67
N THR A 896 -25.12 -4.93 34.73
CA THR A 896 -24.79 -6.33 34.43
C THR A 896 -25.65 -7.30 35.23
N ARG A 897 -26.41 -8.12 34.50
CA ARG A 897 -27.26 -9.22 35.01
C ARG A 897 -26.55 -9.97 36.14
N SER A 898 -27.02 -9.76 37.37
CA SER A 898 -26.41 -10.34 38.57
C SER A 898 -26.35 -11.87 38.48
N LYS A 899 -25.24 -12.45 38.93
CA LYS A 899 -25.03 -13.91 38.96
C LYS A 899 -26.05 -14.52 39.92
N ARG A 900 -27.11 -15.12 39.36
CA ARG A 900 -28.06 -15.93 40.13
C ARG A 900 -27.33 -17.19 40.58
N TYR A 901 -26.89 -17.22 41.84
CA TYR A 901 -26.38 -18.45 42.45
C TYR A 901 -27.45 -19.55 42.31
N LYS A 902 -27.04 -20.71 41.82
CA LYS A 902 -27.90 -21.88 41.71
C LYS A 902 -27.79 -22.63 43.03
N VAL A 903 -28.78 -22.46 43.91
CA VAL A 903 -28.90 -23.28 45.11
C VAL A 903 -29.18 -24.71 44.67
N GLU A 904 -28.37 -25.65 45.14
CA GLU A 904 -28.64 -27.08 44.98
C GLU A 904 -29.65 -27.49 46.05
N HIS A 905 -30.72 -28.17 45.63
CA HIS A 905 -31.61 -28.89 46.52
C HIS A 905 -31.29 -30.37 46.43
N VAL A 906 -31.21 -30.98 47.62
CA VAL A 906 -31.05 -32.41 47.97
C VAL A 906 -31.47 -33.38 46.87
#